data_AF-A0A661N401-F1
#
_entry.id   AF-A0A661N401-F1
#
_cell.length_a   1.000
_cell.length_b   1.000
_cell.length_c   1.000
_cell.angle_alpha   90.00
_cell.angle_beta   90.00
_cell.angle_gamma   90.00
#
_symmetry.space_group_name_H-M   'P 1'
#
loop_
_entity.id
_entity.type
_entity.pdbx_description
1 polymer ?
#
loop_
_entity_poly.entity_id
_entity_poly.type
_entity_poly.pdbx_seq_one_letter_code
_entity_poly.pdbx_strand_id
1 'polypeptide(L)'
;MPVVLPRHLATLLMLMLGSLSCGAESSPPGGGTGGQEICQPPNRLLEDGSCVAPGVQDNGCPAGELGLEDGSCQPAGVPPELCADGFEPVGQGCEPILPPEPCPPGLMAVPGETVCREVAPCGTGRWGDIPIEGSTEHVDGAYAGGDSDGTADRPWATIGEAITAAAPGALVAIATGSYVEDILIAGKPVTLWGVCPAEVEIVGSAAAVATVDIRTGADGAQVRDLAIRGDKIGLALTDSQGVVLDRLWVHDNASAGVVIHDPLGPSAATLSGALLEQNHEDGVFVSGSDAIIEGTVVRNTLPRLSGQIGGRGIGVQRGPSMARPASVTLRGMLLDQNREAGVLVLGSDAIIEGTVVRNTLPRASDQLGGVGIAIEDYPDTAEVPSLTLRGMLLEQNHEIGVLVEGSNAIIEGTVVRTTLPRTVDQTFGRGISIQYDPSTAQRASVTLRASLVEQNHDVGVHVNGSDAIIESTVVRDTLPQASDQYFGRGISFVRTSDTAVPASATLRASLVEQNHDVGVVVFGSDATIEGTVVRTTLPRAHDGLFGDGLVIVADLTPASALLSSCLIESNARVGVAVFGAHASLAATAFECHEINLNNESYHGGAGTFDDLDYNHCGCGSESTVCKTVSDGLDPPVPVPPSE
;
A
#
# COMPACT_ATOMS: atom_id res chain seq x y z
N MET A 1 -45.29 -10.75 5.45
CA MET A 1 -46.64 -10.94 6.04
C MET A 1 -47.16 -12.31 5.64
N PRO A 2 -48.08 -12.97 6.39
CA PRO A 2 -48.76 -12.56 7.63
C PRO A 2 -47.98 -12.99 8.90
N VAL A 3 -48.10 -12.44 10.12
CA VAL A 3 -49.16 -11.72 10.87
C VAL A 3 -50.29 -12.61 11.40
N VAL A 4 -50.14 -13.14 12.63
CA VAL A 4 -51.25 -13.35 13.61
C VAL A 4 -50.72 -13.21 15.06
N LEU A 5 -51.23 -12.22 15.78
CA LEU A 5 -51.38 -12.14 17.27
C LEU A 5 -52.91 -12.22 17.57
N PRO A 6 -53.51 -12.05 18.78
CA PRO A 6 -52.99 -11.62 20.11
C PRO A 6 -53.62 -12.35 21.34
N ARG A 7 -53.50 -11.72 22.54
CA ARG A 7 -54.30 -11.88 23.81
C ARG A 7 -53.85 -12.99 24.78
N HIS A 8 -53.98 -12.89 26.11
CA HIS A 8 -54.57 -11.91 27.06
C HIS A 8 -53.55 -11.66 28.23
N LEU A 9 -53.73 -10.87 29.31
CA LEU A 9 -54.89 -10.19 29.95
C LEU A 9 -54.45 -8.82 30.54
N ALA A 10 -55.03 -8.35 31.67
CA ALA A 10 -54.67 -7.17 32.45
C ALA A 10 -55.12 -7.32 33.92
N THR A 11 -54.56 -6.55 34.87
CA THR A 11 -55.24 -6.20 36.14
C THR A 11 -54.87 -4.80 36.62
N LEU A 12 -55.83 -4.15 37.30
CA LEU A 12 -55.89 -2.74 37.68
C LEU A 12 -55.85 -2.59 39.21
N LEU A 13 -55.24 -1.52 39.74
CA LEU A 13 -55.66 -0.99 41.05
C LEU A 13 -55.47 0.53 41.16
N MET A 14 -56.55 1.25 41.44
CA MET A 14 -56.56 2.67 41.81
C MET A 14 -56.40 2.85 43.32
N LEU A 15 -55.83 3.97 43.76
CA LEU A 15 -56.27 4.62 45.00
C LEU A 15 -56.18 6.15 44.87
N MET A 16 -57.28 6.82 45.17
CA MET A 16 -57.43 8.28 45.19
C MET A 16 -57.73 8.73 46.61
N LEU A 17 -57.06 9.80 47.06
CA LEU A 17 -57.45 10.62 48.21
C LEU A 17 -56.89 12.03 47.97
N GLY A 18 -57.68 13.08 48.23
CA GLY A 18 -57.27 14.47 48.02
C GLY A 18 -57.96 15.41 49.01
N SER A 19 -57.54 16.67 49.02
CA SER A 19 -58.30 17.78 49.64
C SER A 19 -57.87 19.14 49.06
N LEU A 20 -58.78 20.12 49.15
CA LEU A 20 -58.72 21.41 48.45
C LEU A 20 -57.77 22.43 49.11
N SER A 21 -57.29 23.38 48.31
CA SER A 21 -57.24 24.79 48.72
C SER A 21 -57.38 25.71 47.51
N CYS A 22 -58.16 26.79 47.66
CA CYS A 22 -58.35 27.83 46.63
C CYS A 22 -57.48 29.05 46.92
N GLY A 23 -56.99 29.69 45.86
CA GLY A 23 -56.36 31.02 45.92
C GLY A 23 -56.12 31.50 44.50
N ALA A 24 -56.98 32.40 44.00
CA ALA A 24 -56.91 32.90 42.64
C ALA A 24 -56.34 34.31 42.58
N GLU A 25 -55.34 34.52 41.72
CA GLU A 25 -55.01 35.83 41.17
C GLU A 25 -54.51 35.65 39.73
N SER A 26 -54.96 36.53 38.83
CA SER A 26 -54.87 36.35 37.37
C SER A 26 -54.00 37.42 36.71
N SER A 27 -52.99 37.02 35.96
CA SER A 27 -52.23 37.84 35.00
C SER A 27 -51.39 36.94 34.07
N PRO A 28 -50.90 37.44 32.91
CA PRO A 28 -51.08 36.81 31.61
C PRO A 28 -50.17 35.59 31.35
N PRO A 29 -50.40 34.83 30.26
CA PRO A 29 -49.44 33.81 29.82
C PRO A 29 -48.09 34.49 29.59
N GLY A 30 -47.10 34.13 30.43
CA GLY A 30 -45.72 34.47 30.15
C GLY A 30 -45.36 33.91 28.79
N GLY A 31 -45.00 34.80 27.85
CA GLY A 31 -44.37 34.39 26.62
C GLY A 31 -43.08 33.69 26.99
N GLY A 32 -43.09 32.36 26.97
CA GLY A 32 -41.91 31.54 27.10
C GLY A 32 -41.00 31.82 25.92
N THR A 33 -40.12 32.81 26.08
CA THR A 33 -38.92 32.94 25.28
C THR A 33 -38.09 31.69 25.55
N GLY A 34 -38.36 30.63 24.79
CA GLY A 34 -37.38 29.58 24.57
C GLY A 34 -36.20 30.29 23.93
N GLY A 35 -35.16 30.55 24.74
CA GLY A 35 -33.96 31.15 24.23
C GLY A 35 -33.43 30.24 23.15
N GLN A 36 -33.29 30.75 21.93
CA GLN A 36 -32.23 30.24 21.07
C GLN A 36 -30.96 30.44 21.89
N GLU A 37 -30.31 29.35 22.30
CA GLU A 37 -28.94 29.45 22.80
C GLU A 37 -28.13 30.03 21.65
N ILE A 38 -27.80 31.31 21.79
CA ILE A 38 -26.97 32.03 20.84
C ILE A 38 -25.67 31.24 20.77
N CYS A 39 -25.22 30.91 19.55
CA CYS A 39 -23.90 30.31 19.34
C CYS A 39 -22.85 31.23 19.95
N GLN A 40 -22.37 30.89 21.16
CA GLN A 40 -21.41 31.72 21.87
C GLN A 40 -20.01 31.37 21.35
N PRO A 41 -19.21 32.36 20.93
CA PRO A 41 -17.81 32.13 20.61
C PRO A 41 -17.09 31.39 21.75
N PRO A 42 -16.23 30.41 21.43
CA PRO A 42 -15.67 30.14 20.10
C PRO A 42 -16.54 29.24 19.19
N ASN A 43 -17.74 28.81 19.60
CA ASN A 43 -18.61 27.98 18.77
C ASN A 43 -19.13 28.75 17.52
N ARG A 44 -19.27 28.03 16.41
CA ARG A 44 -19.70 28.54 15.10
C ARG A 44 -21.13 28.11 14.78
N LEU A 45 -21.94 29.04 14.28
CA LEU A 45 -23.30 28.77 13.79
C LEU A 45 -23.22 28.35 12.32
N LEU A 46 -23.78 27.18 11.98
CA LEU A 46 -23.87 26.67 10.61
C LEU A 46 -25.15 27.16 9.90
N GLU A 47 -25.20 26.99 8.57
CA GLU A 47 -26.34 27.46 7.73
C GLU A 47 -27.68 26.79 8.09
N ASP A 48 -27.66 25.58 8.64
CA ASP A 48 -28.85 24.85 9.10
C ASP A 48 -29.34 25.32 10.49
N GLY A 49 -28.60 26.23 11.14
CA GLY A 49 -28.87 26.76 12.48
C GLY A 49 -28.31 25.92 13.63
N SER A 50 -27.52 24.87 13.34
CA SER A 50 -26.79 24.12 14.36
C SER A 50 -25.54 24.87 14.84
N CYS A 51 -25.06 24.52 16.04
CA CYS A 51 -23.87 25.09 16.64
C CYS A 51 -22.78 24.03 16.77
N VAL A 52 -21.63 24.25 16.15
CA VAL A 52 -20.46 23.37 16.22
C VAL A 52 -19.33 24.02 17.00
N ALA A 53 -18.60 23.20 17.76
CA ALA A 53 -17.43 23.63 18.50
C ALA A 53 -16.19 23.77 17.59
N PRO A 54 -15.15 24.48 18.01
CA PRO A 54 -13.84 24.42 17.36
C PRO A 54 -13.33 22.97 17.38
N GLY A 55 -12.68 22.53 16.31
CA GLY A 55 -12.33 21.12 16.11
C GLY A 55 -13.50 20.24 15.66
N VAL A 56 -14.65 20.81 15.30
CA VAL A 56 -15.80 20.10 14.70
C VAL A 56 -16.08 20.68 13.31
N GLN A 57 -16.20 19.77 12.34
CA GLN A 57 -16.41 20.06 10.92
C GLN A 57 -17.86 20.49 10.62
N ASP A 58 -18.07 21.05 9.43
CA ASP A 58 -19.38 21.56 8.96
C ASP A 58 -20.44 20.45 8.78
N ASN A 59 -20.02 19.19 8.68
CA ASN A 59 -20.87 18.00 8.69
C ASN A 59 -21.24 17.51 10.11
N GLY A 60 -20.73 18.18 11.16
CA GLY A 60 -20.92 17.81 12.57
C GLY A 60 -19.93 16.76 13.10
N CYS A 61 -19.04 16.21 12.27
CA CYS A 61 -18.04 15.25 12.70
C CYS A 61 -16.86 15.94 13.41
N PRO A 62 -16.32 15.35 14.49
CA PRO A 62 -15.13 15.87 15.15
C PRO A 62 -13.91 15.76 14.22
N ALA A 63 -12.85 16.49 14.54
CA ALA A 63 -11.56 16.31 13.90
C ALA A 63 -11.07 14.85 14.03
N GLY A 64 -10.45 14.32 12.98
CA GLY A 64 -9.99 12.93 12.90
C GLY A 64 -11.07 11.92 12.48
N GLU A 65 -12.28 12.38 12.16
CA GLU A 65 -13.36 11.55 11.61
C GLU A 65 -13.86 12.10 10.27
N LEU A 66 -14.05 11.24 9.27
CA LEU A 66 -14.62 11.58 7.97
C LEU A 66 -16.14 11.48 8.02
N GLY A 67 -16.85 12.55 7.62
CA GLY A 67 -18.30 12.51 7.48
C GLY A 67 -18.73 11.80 6.19
N LEU A 68 -19.60 10.81 6.31
CA LEU A 68 -20.12 10.00 5.21
C LEU A 68 -21.46 10.53 4.66
N GLU A 69 -21.88 10.05 3.48
CA GLU A 69 -23.12 10.49 2.82
C GLU A 69 -24.41 10.20 3.63
N ASP A 70 -24.37 9.24 4.56
CA ASP A 70 -25.49 8.91 5.45
C ASP A 70 -25.55 9.79 6.72
N GLY A 71 -24.59 10.71 6.89
CA GLY A 71 -24.46 11.58 8.06
C GLY A 71 -23.77 10.93 9.27
N SER A 72 -23.19 9.74 9.12
CA SER A 72 -22.31 9.15 10.12
C SER A 72 -20.88 9.69 10.02
N CYS A 73 -20.11 9.51 11.10
CA CYS A 73 -18.71 9.91 11.18
C CYS A 73 -17.84 8.65 11.33
N GLN A 74 -16.83 8.54 10.47
CA GLN A 74 -15.92 7.39 10.41
C GLN A 74 -14.52 7.81 10.88
N PRO A 75 -13.98 7.22 11.96
CA PRO A 75 -12.61 7.50 12.40
C PRO A 75 -11.57 7.24 11.31
N ALA A 76 -10.52 8.07 11.31
CA ALA A 76 -9.33 7.88 10.50
C ALA A 76 -8.73 6.48 10.69
N GLY A 77 -8.20 5.91 9.60
CA GLY A 77 -7.61 4.59 9.53
C GLY A 77 -8.28 3.72 8.47
N VAL A 78 -7.92 2.44 8.43
CA VAL A 78 -8.61 1.45 7.59
C VAL A 78 -9.90 1.02 8.30
N PRO A 79 -11.09 1.28 7.72
CA PRO A 79 -12.33 0.75 8.25
C PRO A 79 -12.46 -0.75 7.92
N PRO A 80 -13.24 -1.54 8.70
CA PRO A 80 -13.30 -2.99 8.54
C PRO A 80 -13.69 -3.49 7.15
N GLU A 81 -14.55 -2.76 6.44
CA GLU A 81 -15.02 -3.07 5.09
C GLU A 81 -14.00 -2.82 3.97
N LEU A 82 -12.86 -2.17 4.28
CA LEU A 82 -11.72 -2.01 3.37
C LEU A 82 -10.60 -3.03 3.62
N CYS A 83 -10.72 -3.90 4.62
CA CYS A 83 -9.86 -5.08 4.72
C CYS A 83 -10.17 -6.06 3.57
N ALA A 84 -9.13 -6.50 2.87
CA ALA A 84 -9.28 -7.42 1.75
C ALA A 84 -9.60 -8.85 2.19
N ASP A 85 -10.05 -9.69 1.25
CA ASP A 85 -10.20 -11.12 1.47
C ASP A 85 -8.87 -11.72 1.98
N GLY A 86 -8.96 -12.50 3.06
CA GLY A 86 -7.82 -13.08 3.76
C GLY A 86 -7.18 -12.19 4.84
N PHE A 87 -7.74 -11.00 5.11
CA PHE A 87 -7.33 -10.12 6.21
C PHE A 87 -8.45 -10.01 7.26
N GLU A 88 -8.07 -9.71 8.51
CA GLU A 88 -8.98 -9.37 9.60
C GLU A 88 -8.76 -7.93 10.09
N PRO A 89 -9.82 -7.19 10.48
CA PRO A 89 -9.70 -5.82 10.99
C PRO A 89 -9.13 -5.80 12.41
N VAL A 90 -8.06 -5.02 12.62
CA VAL A 90 -7.37 -4.88 13.90
C VAL A 90 -7.15 -3.39 14.20
N GLY A 91 -7.92 -2.86 15.16
CA GLY A 91 -7.83 -1.45 15.55
C GLY A 91 -8.27 -0.50 14.43
N GLN A 92 -7.28 0.18 13.82
CA GLN A 92 -7.45 1.12 12.70
C GLN A 92 -6.73 0.61 11.43
N GLY A 93 -6.46 -0.69 11.36
CA GLY A 93 -5.75 -1.35 10.26
C GLY A 93 -6.31 -2.74 9.99
N CYS A 94 -5.63 -3.47 9.11
CA CYS A 94 -5.93 -4.87 8.76
C CYS A 94 -4.70 -5.74 8.96
N GLU A 95 -4.90 -6.97 9.44
CA GLU A 95 -3.86 -7.98 9.63
C GLU A 95 -4.13 -9.17 8.69
N PRO A 96 -3.16 -9.66 7.91
CA PRO A 96 -3.36 -10.83 7.06
C PRO A 96 -3.41 -12.11 7.91
N ILE A 97 -4.38 -12.96 7.62
CA ILE A 97 -4.45 -14.31 8.19
C ILE A 97 -3.40 -15.15 7.46
N LEU A 98 -2.29 -15.47 8.14
CA LEU A 98 -1.19 -16.26 7.61
C LEU A 98 -0.79 -17.39 8.59
N PRO A 99 -0.02 -18.39 8.14
CA PRO A 99 0.58 -19.37 9.03
C PRO A 99 1.56 -18.70 10.00
N PRO A 100 1.61 -19.10 11.28
CA PRO A 100 2.44 -18.45 12.30
C PRO A 100 3.94 -18.72 12.15
N GLU A 101 4.32 -19.73 11.37
CA GLU A 101 5.69 -20.11 11.08
C GLU A 101 5.93 -20.05 9.57
N PRO A 102 7.15 -19.69 9.10
CA PRO A 102 7.47 -19.69 7.67
C PRO A 102 7.25 -21.05 7.03
N CYS A 103 6.58 -21.07 5.88
CA CYS A 103 6.33 -22.32 5.17
C CYS A 103 7.61 -22.91 4.57
N PRO A 104 7.81 -24.24 4.65
CA PRO A 104 8.97 -24.89 4.06
C PRO A 104 8.93 -24.81 2.52
N PRO A 105 10.06 -25.12 1.83
CA PRO A 105 10.12 -25.22 0.37
C PRO A 105 9.00 -26.11 -0.19
N GLY A 106 8.42 -25.71 -1.33
CA GLY A 106 7.28 -26.38 -1.96
C GLY A 106 5.91 -26.10 -1.32
N LEU A 107 5.84 -25.45 -0.15
CA LEU A 107 4.58 -25.05 0.50
C LEU A 107 4.37 -23.54 0.53
N MET A 108 3.13 -23.11 0.33
CA MET A 108 2.70 -21.72 0.25
C MET A 108 2.07 -21.24 1.57
N ALA A 109 2.34 -19.98 1.93
CA ALA A 109 1.53 -19.20 2.85
C ALA A 109 0.64 -18.28 2.02
N VAL A 110 -0.68 -18.50 2.06
CA VAL A 110 -1.66 -17.75 1.27
C VAL A 110 -2.49 -16.89 2.23
N PRO A 111 -2.70 -15.59 1.94
CA PRO A 111 -3.60 -14.75 2.75
C PRO A 111 -4.99 -15.39 2.92
N GLY A 112 -5.44 -15.51 4.16
CA GLY A 112 -6.66 -16.23 4.55
C GLY A 112 -6.43 -17.64 5.12
N GLU A 113 -5.21 -18.19 5.03
CA GLU A 113 -4.89 -19.53 5.50
C GLU A 113 -3.99 -19.52 6.74
N THR A 114 -4.37 -20.27 7.78
CA THR A 114 -3.59 -20.39 9.05
C THR A 114 -2.57 -21.53 9.04
N VAL A 115 -2.48 -22.28 7.93
CA VAL A 115 -1.57 -23.41 7.73
C VAL A 115 -0.95 -23.32 6.35
N CYS A 116 0.28 -23.82 6.21
CA CYS A 116 0.93 -23.93 4.92
C CYS A 116 0.24 -24.98 4.06
N ARG A 117 -0.01 -24.68 2.78
CA ARG A 117 -0.58 -25.64 1.82
C ARG A 117 0.35 -25.95 0.66
N GLU A 118 0.13 -27.10 0.03
CA GLU A 118 0.77 -27.47 -1.23
C GLU A 118 0.30 -26.54 -2.37
N VAL A 119 1.13 -26.40 -3.40
CA VAL A 119 0.81 -25.62 -4.61
C VAL A 119 -0.43 -26.19 -5.31
N ALA A 120 -0.45 -27.51 -5.50
CA ALA A 120 -1.61 -28.31 -5.91
C ALA A 120 -1.59 -29.68 -5.21
N PRO A 121 -2.75 -30.28 -4.92
CA PRO A 121 -2.82 -31.66 -4.43
C PRO A 121 -2.41 -32.65 -5.52
N CYS A 122 -1.74 -33.74 -5.11
CA CYS A 122 -1.42 -34.84 -6.02
C CYS A 122 -2.60 -35.81 -6.15
N GLY A 123 -3.08 -35.98 -7.39
CA GLY A 123 -4.14 -36.94 -7.71
C GLY A 123 -3.69 -38.40 -7.61
N THR A 124 -4.57 -39.35 -7.95
CA THR A 124 -4.25 -40.79 -7.83
C THR A 124 -4.06 -41.52 -9.16
N GLY A 125 -3.04 -42.38 -9.24
CA GLY A 125 -2.72 -43.16 -10.44
C GLY A 125 -1.74 -42.44 -11.39
N ARG A 126 -1.43 -43.06 -12.53
CA ARG A 126 -0.36 -42.62 -13.46
C ARG A 126 -0.51 -41.18 -13.96
N TRP A 127 -1.73 -40.69 -14.04
CA TRP A 127 -2.10 -39.38 -14.59
C TRP A 127 -2.80 -38.49 -13.55
N GLY A 128 -2.75 -38.84 -12.26
CA GLY A 128 -3.46 -38.11 -11.21
C GLY A 128 -4.93 -37.86 -11.53
N ASP A 129 -5.36 -36.62 -11.30
CA ASP A 129 -6.73 -36.15 -11.56
C ASP A 129 -6.85 -35.36 -12.88
N ILE A 130 -5.88 -35.51 -13.79
CA ILE A 130 -5.87 -34.84 -15.10
C ILE A 130 -7.12 -35.27 -15.90
N PRO A 131 -7.88 -34.34 -16.51
CA PRO A 131 -9.08 -34.65 -17.29
C PRO A 131 -8.70 -35.24 -18.67
N ILE A 132 -8.38 -36.53 -18.72
CA ILE A 132 -8.00 -37.23 -19.95
C ILE A 132 -9.16 -37.24 -20.96
N GLU A 133 -8.87 -36.80 -22.18
CA GLU A 133 -9.79 -36.75 -23.32
C GLU A 133 -9.33 -37.66 -24.47
N GLY A 134 -10.17 -37.84 -25.50
CA GLY A 134 -9.87 -38.70 -26.64
C GLY A 134 -8.72 -38.23 -27.54
N SER A 135 -8.28 -36.97 -27.38
CA SER A 135 -7.13 -36.36 -28.08
C SER A 135 -5.97 -36.03 -27.13
N THR A 136 -5.91 -36.63 -25.94
CA THR A 136 -4.81 -36.43 -25.01
C THR A 136 -3.57 -37.21 -25.45
N GLU A 137 -2.46 -36.49 -25.59
CA GLU A 137 -1.13 -37.06 -25.68
C GLU A 137 -0.62 -37.39 -24.28
N HIS A 138 -0.07 -38.59 -24.08
CA HIS A 138 0.38 -39.06 -22.78
C HIS A 138 1.92 -39.10 -22.73
N VAL A 139 2.53 -38.66 -21.63
CA VAL A 139 4.00 -38.59 -21.44
C VAL A 139 4.41 -39.32 -20.16
N ASP A 140 5.30 -40.31 -20.27
CA ASP A 140 5.91 -40.99 -19.13
C ASP A 140 7.38 -41.31 -19.44
N GLY A 141 8.30 -40.61 -18.78
CA GLY A 141 9.74 -40.78 -18.95
C GLY A 141 10.28 -42.17 -18.53
N ALA A 142 9.52 -42.96 -17.79
CA ALA A 142 9.85 -44.35 -17.48
C ALA A 142 9.45 -45.34 -18.60
N TYR A 143 8.79 -44.87 -19.67
CA TYR A 143 8.36 -45.73 -20.77
C TYR A 143 9.52 -46.17 -21.67
N ALA A 144 9.90 -47.44 -21.56
CA ALA A 144 11.01 -48.04 -22.29
C ALA A 144 10.60 -48.87 -23.53
N GLY A 145 9.36 -48.74 -24.03
CA GLY A 145 8.85 -49.56 -25.13
C GLY A 145 9.49 -49.26 -26.49
N GLY A 146 9.83 -48.00 -26.74
CA GLY A 146 10.42 -47.55 -28.01
C GLY A 146 9.44 -47.53 -29.20
N ASP A 147 8.15 -47.78 -28.96
CA ASP A 147 7.05 -47.78 -29.93
C ASP A 147 5.93 -46.81 -29.52
N SER A 148 6.28 -45.70 -28.87
CA SER A 148 5.38 -44.63 -28.42
C SER A 148 4.47 -44.13 -29.55
N ASP A 149 3.19 -43.97 -29.22
CA ASP A 149 2.15 -43.43 -30.11
C ASP A 149 1.25 -42.36 -29.43
N GLY A 150 1.60 -41.94 -28.22
CA GLY A 150 0.87 -40.94 -27.44
C GLY A 150 -0.32 -41.48 -26.65
N THR A 151 -0.67 -42.77 -26.78
CA THR A 151 -1.73 -43.39 -25.98
C THR A 151 -1.28 -43.65 -24.55
N ALA A 152 -2.23 -43.80 -23.62
CA ALA A 152 -1.94 -44.14 -22.23
C ALA A 152 -1.17 -45.46 -22.03
N ASP A 153 -1.28 -46.41 -22.97
CA ASP A 153 -0.54 -47.68 -22.96
C ASP A 153 0.88 -47.53 -23.53
N ARG A 154 1.08 -46.61 -24.49
CA ARG A 154 2.37 -46.35 -25.17
C ARG A 154 2.68 -44.86 -25.24
N PRO A 155 2.85 -44.20 -24.08
CA PRO A 155 3.07 -42.76 -24.01
C PRO A 155 4.41 -42.37 -24.64
N TRP A 156 4.54 -41.09 -24.96
CA TRP A 156 5.82 -40.48 -25.32
C TRP A 156 6.79 -40.55 -24.14
N ALA A 157 8.08 -40.74 -24.44
CA ALA A 157 9.12 -40.75 -23.42
C ALA A 157 9.58 -39.33 -23.04
N THR A 158 9.25 -38.33 -23.87
CA THR A 158 9.60 -36.92 -23.68
C THR A 158 8.38 -36.02 -23.89
N ILE A 159 8.39 -34.85 -23.24
CA ILE A 159 7.35 -33.82 -23.40
C ILE A 159 7.45 -33.21 -24.80
N GLY A 160 8.66 -32.98 -25.32
CA GLY A 160 8.88 -32.42 -26.66
C GLY A 160 8.32 -33.27 -27.81
N GLU A 161 8.39 -34.60 -27.71
CA GLU A 161 7.74 -35.52 -28.67
C GLU A 161 6.22 -35.38 -28.64
N ALA A 162 5.62 -35.34 -27.45
CA ALA A 162 4.17 -35.17 -27.28
C ALA A 162 3.68 -33.82 -27.82
N ILE A 163 4.39 -32.72 -27.53
CA ILE A 163 4.10 -31.41 -28.11
C ILE A 163 4.20 -31.48 -29.63
N THR A 164 5.18 -32.20 -30.19
CA THR A 164 5.33 -32.34 -31.64
C THR A 164 4.14 -33.08 -32.26
N ALA A 165 3.69 -34.18 -31.65
CA ALA A 165 2.57 -35.00 -32.12
C ALA A 165 1.20 -34.31 -31.95
N ALA A 166 1.00 -33.59 -30.84
CA ALA A 166 -0.27 -32.98 -30.42
C ALA A 166 -1.00 -32.20 -31.52
N ALA A 167 -2.33 -32.34 -31.59
CA ALA A 167 -3.16 -31.40 -32.34
C ALA A 167 -3.16 -30.01 -31.67
N PRO A 168 -3.39 -28.90 -32.42
CA PRO A 168 -3.58 -27.59 -31.82
C PRO A 168 -4.71 -27.59 -30.77
N GLY A 169 -4.40 -27.12 -29.57
CA GLY A 169 -5.31 -27.12 -28.41
C GLY A 169 -5.38 -28.44 -27.64
N ALA A 170 -4.61 -29.48 -28.01
CA ALA A 170 -4.63 -30.76 -27.31
C ALA A 170 -3.98 -30.70 -25.92
N LEU A 171 -4.43 -31.61 -25.06
CA LEU A 171 -3.88 -31.86 -23.73
C LEU A 171 -2.68 -32.81 -23.83
N VAL A 172 -1.59 -32.44 -23.16
CA VAL A 172 -0.42 -33.29 -22.90
C VAL A 172 -0.43 -33.63 -21.42
N ALA A 173 -0.84 -34.86 -21.09
CA ALA A 173 -0.85 -35.37 -19.72
C ALA A 173 0.53 -35.94 -19.37
N ILE A 174 1.13 -35.45 -18.28
CA ILE A 174 2.51 -35.76 -17.88
C ILE A 174 2.48 -36.53 -16.57
N ALA A 175 3.02 -37.76 -16.58
CA ALA A 175 3.13 -38.61 -15.40
C ALA A 175 4.24 -38.15 -14.46
N THR A 176 4.17 -38.57 -13.19
CA THR A 176 5.20 -38.43 -12.16
C THR A 176 6.61 -38.70 -12.70
N GLY A 177 7.51 -37.73 -12.58
CA GLY A 177 8.87 -37.81 -13.14
C GLY A 177 9.61 -36.48 -13.13
N SER A 178 10.92 -36.55 -13.34
CA SER A 178 11.80 -35.39 -13.56
C SER A 178 12.30 -35.44 -15.01
N TYR A 179 11.93 -34.43 -15.80
CA TYR A 179 12.09 -34.39 -17.25
C TYR A 179 13.20 -33.39 -17.62
N VAL A 180 14.36 -33.89 -18.04
CA VAL A 180 15.51 -33.05 -18.41
C VAL A 180 15.38 -32.62 -19.87
N GLU A 181 14.62 -31.54 -20.10
CA GLU A 181 14.26 -31.01 -21.41
C GLU A 181 14.19 -29.48 -21.37
N ASP A 182 14.43 -28.83 -22.52
CA ASP A 182 14.05 -27.44 -22.74
C ASP A 182 12.81 -27.43 -23.65
N ILE A 183 11.68 -26.96 -23.14
CA ILE A 183 10.36 -27.09 -23.75
C ILE A 183 10.02 -25.87 -24.60
N LEU A 184 9.70 -26.09 -25.88
CA LEU A 184 9.25 -25.05 -26.80
C LEU A 184 7.77 -25.26 -27.18
N ILE A 185 6.90 -24.32 -26.81
CA ILE A 185 5.52 -24.25 -27.31
C ILE A 185 5.45 -23.13 -28.34
N ALA A 186 5.35 -23.48 -29.63
CA ALA A 186 5.31 -22.52 -30.73
C ALA A 186 4.49 -23.04 -31.91
N GLY A 187 3.85 -22.12 -32.65
CA GLY A 187 3.07 -22.41 -33.87
C GLY A 187 1.75 -23.17 -33.66
N LYS A 188 1.50 -23.69 -32.45
CA LYS A 188 0.20 -24.20 -31.99
C LYS A 188 0.14 -24.11 -30.45
N PRO A 189 -1.01 -23.80 -29.85
CA PRO A 189 -1.21 -23.96 -28.42
C PRO A 189 -1.34 -25.44 -28.04
N VAL A 190 -0.92 -25.77 -26.82
CA VAL A 190 -1.18 -27.05 -26.14
C VAL A 190 -1.42 -26.76 -24.65
N THR A 191 -2.02 -27.70 -23.94
CA THR A 191 -2.08 -27.67 -22.46
C THR A 191 -1.09 -28.71 -21.92
N LEU A 192 -0.03 -28.27 -21.23
CA LEU A 192 0.81 -29.16 -20.43
C LEU A 192 0.20 -29.31 -19.05
N TRP A 193 -0.03 -30.54 -18.59
CA TRP A 193 -0.65 -30.81 -17.29
C TRP A 193 0.10 -31.94 -16.57
N GLY A 194 0.73 -31.63 -15.43
CA GLY A 194 1.36 -32.62 -14.55
C GLY A 194 0.40 -33.23 -13.51
N VAL A 195 0.82 -34.33 -12.86
CA VAL A 195 0.08 -34.94 -11.74
C VAL A 195 -0.06 -33.97 -10.56
N CYS A 196 1.04 -33.28 -10.23
CA CYS A 196 1.15 -32.16 -9.28
C CYS A 196 2.60 -31.63 -9.29
N PRO A 197 2.85 -30.39 -8.81
CA PRO A 197 4.21 -29.83 -8.74
C PRO A 197 5.19 -30.61 -7.84
N ALA A 198 4.69 -31.37 -6.86
CA ALA A 198 5.55 -32.19 -5.99
C ALA A 198 6.03 -33.51 -6.66
N GLU A 199 5.42 -33.92 -7.78
CA GLU A 199 5.72 -35.18 -8.45
C GLU A 199 6.14 -35.04 -9.93
N VAL A 200 5.84 -33.92 -10.58
CA VAL A 200 6.23 -33.63 -11.97
C VAL A 200 7.11 -32.40 -12.01
N GLU A 201 8.35 -32.57 -12.44
CA GLU A 201 9.35 -31.50 -12.54
C GLU A 201 9.95 -31.43 -13.95
N ILE A 202 9.98 -30.25 -14.56
CA ILE A 202 10.73 -29.97 -15.78
C ILE A 202 12.06 -29.31 -15.38
N VAL A 203 13.16 -29.87 -15.85
CA VAL A 203 14.53 -29.47 -15.52
C VAL A 203 15.22 -28.99 -16.79
N GLY A 204 15.44 -27.69 -16.89
CA GLY A 204 16.07 -27.08 -18.06
C GLY A 204 17.45 -27.68 -18.34
N SER A 205 17.68 -28.05 -19.60
CA SER A 205 18.96 -28.58 -20.08
C SER A 205 20.01 -27.48 -20.30
N ALA A 206 19.58 -26.22 -20.18
CA ALA A 206 20.37 -24.99 -20.39
C ALA A 206 20.88 -24.80 -21.83
N ALA A 207 20.31 -25.53 -22.80
CA ALA A 207 20.56 -25.34 -24.22
C ALA A 207 19.67 -24.23 -24.82
N ALA A 208 18.48 -23.99 -24.23
CA ALA A 208 17.59 -22.87 -24.54
C ALA A 208 17.79 -21.66 -23.61
N VAL A 209 17.00 -20.61 -23.84
CA VAL A 209 16.97 -19.39 -23.01
C VAL A 209 16.11 -19.53 -21.75
N ALA A 210 15.15 -20.46 -21.75
CA ALA A 210 14.28 -20.79 -20.63
C ALA A 210 13.99 -22.31 -20.61
N THR A 211 13.63 -22.87 -19.45
CA THR A 211 13.20 -24.27 -19.31
C THR A 211 11.87 -24.52 -20.03
N VAL A 212 10.94 -23.55 -19.98
CA VAL A 212 9.71 -23.53 -20.79
C VAL A 212 9.64 -22.21 -21.56
N ASP A 213 9.50 -22.28 -22.87
CA ASP A 213 9.57 -21.15 -23.79
C ASP A 213 8.32 -21.14 -24.69
N ILE A 214 7.44 -20.16 -24.49
CA ILE A 214 6.16 -20.02 -25.20
C ILE A 214 6.28 -18.87 -26.20
N ARG A 215 6.07 -19.17 -27.49
CA ARG A 215 6.34 -18.25 -28.61
C ARG A 215 5.23 -18.23 -29.66
N THR A 216 5.26 -17.19 -30.50
CA THR A 216 4.56 -17.00 -31.79
C THR A 216 3.63 -18.16 -32.20
N GLY A 217 2.32 -17.90 -32.14
CA GLY A 217 1.28 -18.88 -32.53
C GLY A 217 0.91 -19.89 -31.45
N ALA A 218 1.29 -19.65 -30.19
CA ALA A 218 0.89 -20.40 -29.02
C ALA A 218 -0.25 -19.72 -28.21
N ASP A 219 -1.04 -18.85 -28.85
CA ASP A 219 -2.18 -18.17 -28.20
C ASP A 219 -3.13 -19.18 -27.53
N GLY A 220 -3.40 -18.98 -26.23
CA GLY A 220 -4.20 -19.91 -25.43
C GLY A 220 -3.48 -21.17 -24.93
N ALA A 221 -2.15 -21.26 -25.07
CA ALA A 221 -1.36 -22.32 -24.44
C ALA A 221 -1.47 -22.30 -22.90
N GLN A 222 -1.34 -23.46 -22.27
CA GLN A 222 -1.44 -23.59 -20.81
C GLN A 222 -0.34 -24.47 -20.24
N VAL A 223 0.11 -24.15 -19.03
CA VAL A 223 1.04 -24.96 -18.22
C VAL A 223 0.44 -25.09 -16.83
N ARG A 224 0.23 -26.32 -16.36
CA ARG A 224 -0.55 -26.61 -15.14
C ARG A 224 0.08 -27.69 -14.26
N ASP A 225 -0.03 -27.51 -12.95
CA ASP A 225 0.23 -28.54 -11.92
C ASP A 225 1.59 -29.26 -12.06
N LEU A 226 2.65 -28.50 -12.30
CA LEU A 226 4.03 -29.01 -12.41
C LEU A 226 5.07 -28.03 -11.86
N ALA A 227 6.26 -28.53 -11.56
CA ALA A 227 7.43 -27.76 -11.15
C ALA A 227 8.36 -27.44 -12.32
N ILE A 228 9.07 -26.31 -12.25
CA ILE A 228 10.00 -25.81 -13.27
C ILE A 228 11.27 -25.26 -12.60
N ARG A 229 12.42 -25.82 -12.96
CA ARG A 229 13.75 -25.29 -12.56
C ARG A 229 14.80 -25.39 -13.67
N GLY A 230 15.94 -24.73 -13.53
CA GLY A 230 17.07 -24.85 -14.46
C GLY A 230 18.13 -23.74 -14.35
N ASP A 231 19.23 -23.88 -15.09
CA ASP A 231 20.36 -22.93 -15.06
C ASP A 231 20.11 -21.63 -15.87
N LYS A 232 18.84 -21.29 -16.14
CA LYS A 232 18.38 -20.22 -17.03
C LYS A 232 17.09 -19.58 -16.46
N ILE A 233 16.26 -18.95 -17.30
CA ILE A 233 14.91 -18.53 -16.94
C ILE A 233 14.04 -19.78 -16.73
N GLY A 234 13.14 -19.77 -15.74
CA GLY A 234 12.19 -20.87 -15.55
C GLY A 234 11.19 -20.97 -16.70
N LEU A 235 10.35 -19.95 -16.86
CA LEU A 235 9.38 -19.86 -17.95
C LEU A 235 9.47 -18.50 -18.65
N ALA A 236 9.56 -18.50 -19.97
CA ALA A 236 9.51 -17.31 -20.83
C ALA A 236 8.28 -17.34 -21.75
N LEU A 237 7.68 -16.17 -21.96
CA LEU A 237 6.54 -15.95 -22.85
C LEU A 237 6.78 -14.70 -23.72
N THR A 238 6.75 -14.88 -25.05
CA THR A 238 6.78 -13.76 -26.00
C THR A 238 5.90 -14.00 -27.23
N ASP A 239 5.24 -12.97 -27.76
CA ASP A 239 4.38 -13.05 -28.96
C ASP A 239 3.29 -14.13 -28.87
N SER A 240 2.62 -14.22 -27.72
CA SER A 240 1.44 -15.07 -27.50
C SER A 240 0.56 -14.54 -26.36
N GLN A 241 -0.76 -14.61 -26.54
CA GLN A 241 -1.76 -14.02 -25.68
C GLN A 241 -2.74 -15.06 -25.11
N GLY A 242 -3.39 -14.73 -23.99
CA GLY A 242 -4.35 -15.62 -23.33
C GLY A 242 -3.71 -16.88 -22.74
N VAL A 243 -2.40 -16.84 -22.46
CA VAL A 243 -1.65 -17.96 -21.89
C VAL A 243 -2.01 -18.14 -20.41
N VAL A 244 -2.20 -19.38 -19.96
CA VAL A 244 -2.57 -19.69 -18.56
C VAL A 244 -1.47 -20.50 -17.87
N LEU A 245 -0.94 -19.96 -16.78
CA LEU A 245 0.05 -20.58 -15.91
C LEU A 245 -0.62 -20.85 -14.56
N ASP A 246 -0.90 -22.11 -14.23
CA ASP A 246 -1.80 -22.44 -13.11
C ASP A 246 -1.16 -23.47 -12.16
N ARG A 247 -1.08 -23.10 -10.87
CA ARG A 247 -0.47 -23.90 -9.80
C ARG A 247 0.90 -24.47 -10.17
N LEU A 248 1.80 -23.58 -10.59
CA LEU A 248 3.19 -23.92 -10.89
C LEU A 248 4.09 -23.75 -9.66
N TRP A 249 5.09 -24.61 -9.51
CA TRP A 249 6.21 -24.38 -8.59
C TRP A 249 7.45 -24.03 -9.41
N VAL A 250 7.79 -22.74 -9.50
CA VAL A 250 8.93 -22.27 -10.30
C VAL A 250 10.06 -21.91 -9.34
N HIS A 251 11.10 -22.74 -9.27
CA HIS A 251 12.08 -22.64 -8.20
C HIS A 251 13.52 -22.89 -8.64
N ASP A 252 14.48 -22.41 -7.84
CA ASP A 252 15.93 -22.65 -8.02
C ASP A 252 16.45 -22.31 -9.43
N ASN A 253 15.81 -21.36 -10.13
CA ASN A 253 16.24 -20.93 -11.46
C ASN A 253 17.40 -19.94 -11.35
N ALA A 254 18.49 -20.17 -12.11
CA ALA A 254 19.69 -19.33 -12.05
C ALA A 254 19.54 -17.93 -12.71
N SER A 255 18.34 -17.63 -13.20
CA SER A 255 17.86 -16.31 -13.64
C SER A 255 16.38 -16.19 -13.23
N ALA A 256 15.61 -15.28 -13.86
CA ALA A 256 14.23 -14.98 -13.50
C ALA A 256 13.31 -16.23 -13.49
N GLY A 257 12.34 -16.25 -12.57
CA GLY A 257 11.37 -17.34 -12.47
C GLY A 257 10.42 -17.37 -13.67
N VAL A 258 9.60 -16.33 -13.82
CA VAL A 258 8.67 -16.15 -14.96
C VAL A 258 8.95 -14.82 -15.66
N VAL A 259 9.07 -14.86 -16.99
CA VAL A 259 9.32 -13.70 -17.85
C VAL A 259 8.22 -13.57 -18.91
N ILE A 260 7.46 -12.48 -18.88
CA ILE A 260 6.41 -12.15 -19.85
C ILE A 260 6.84 -10.89 -20.57
N HIS A 261 7.24 -10.99 -21.84
CA HIS A 261 7.91 -9.88 -22.52
C HIS A 261 7.63 -9.77 -24.02
N ASP A 262 7.89 -8.59 -24.57
CA ASP A 262 7.41 -8.15 -25.88
C ASP A 262 8.37 -8.23 -27.10
N PRO A 263 9.62 -8.76 -27.06
CA PRO A 263 10.59 -8.53 -28.13
C PRO A 263 10.28 -9.20 -29.47
N LEU A 264 9.39 -10.21 -29.50
CA LEU A 264 8.90 -10.81 -30.74
C LEU A 264 7.50 -10.34 -31.14
N GLY A 265 6.75 -9.71 -30.22
CA GLY A 265 5.35 -9.35 -30.39
C GLY A 265 4.61 -9.28 -29.04
N PRO A 266 3.32 -8.88 -29.04
CA PRO A 266 2.57 -8.64 -27.81
C PRO A 266 2.30 -9.93 -27.02
N SER A 267 2.44 -9.84 -25.70
CA SER A 267 2.31 -10.98 -24.79
C SER A 267 1.29 -10.70 -23.69
N ALA A 268 0.49 -11.71 -23.34
CA ALA A 268 -0.46 -11.61 -22.24
C ALA A 268 -0.71 -12.97 -21.56
N ALA A 269 -0.61 -13.01 -20.22
CA ALA A 269 -0.85 -14.23 -19.44
C ALA A 269 -1.60 -14.01 -18.13
N THR A 270 -2.22 -15.09 -17.64
CA THR A 270 -2.72 -15.22 -16.28
C THR A 270 -1.84 -16.21 -15.52
N LEU A 271 -1.35 -15.85 -14.34
CA LEU A 271 -0.59 -16.68 -13.41
C LEU A 271 -1.39 -16.85 -12.11
N SER A 272 -1.78 -18.08 -11.77
CA SER A 272 -2.68 -18.33 -10.63
C SER A 272 -2.16 -19.42 -9.70
N GLY A 273 -2.28 -19.19 -8.38
CA GLY A 273 -2.05 -20.21 -7.36
C GLY A 273 -0.63 -20.78 -7.30
N ALA A 274 0.38 -20.03 -7.77
CA ALA A 274 1.74 -20.52 -7.96
C ALA A 274 2.67 -20.21 -6.77
N LEU A 275 3.77 -20.95 -6.69
CA LEU A 275 4.89 -20.69 -5.80
C LEU A 275 6.15 -20.40 -6.63
N LEU A 276 6.70 -19.20 -6.47
CA LEU A 276 7.97 -18.81 -7.07
C LEU A 276 8.97 -18.58 -5.95
N GLU A 277 10.02 -19.41 -5.88
CA GLU A 277 11.01 -19.30 -4.79
C GLU A 277 12.45 -19.61 -5.19
N GLN A 278 13.41 -18.92 -4.57
CA GLN A 278 14.85 -19.12 -4.82
C GLN A 278 15.30 -18.94 -6.29
N ASN A 279 14.47 -18.28 -7.11
CA ASN A 279 14.85 -17.82 -8.45
C ASN A 279 15.79 -16.62 -8.33
N HIS A 280 16.59 -16.33 -9.35
CA HIS A 280 17.47 -15.16 -9.37
C HIS A 280 16.87 -13.99 -10.17
N GLU A 281 17.42 -12.78 -10.02
CA GLU A 281 17.03 -11.56 -10.76
C GLU A 281 15.63 -11.02 -10.42
N ASP A 282 14.57 -11.74 -10.80
CA ASP A 282 13.17 -11.39 -10.56
C ASP A 282 12.36 -12.68 -10.33
N GLY A 283 11.41 -12.66 -9.39
CA GLY A 283 10.44 -13.74 -9.25
C GLY A 283 9.53 -13.80 -10.48
N VAL A 284 8.87 -12.67 -10.78
CA VAL A 284 8.16 -12.44 -12.04
C VAL A 284 8.65 -11.14 -12.68
N PHE A 285 8.98 -11.17 -13.97
CA PHE A 285 9.33 -10.00 -14.76
C PHE A 285 8.34 -9.81 -15.92
N VAL A 286 7.70 -8.64 -16.00
CA VAL A 286 6.74 -8.28 -17.05
C VAL A 286 7.26 -7.05 -17.78
N SER A 287 7.44 -7.13 -19.11
CA SER A 287 8.00 -6.03 -19.91
C SER A 287 7.21 -5.79 -21.20
N GLY A 288 6.66 -4.58 -21.34
CA GLY A 288 5.83 -4.19 -22.50
C GLY A 288 4.62 -5.09 -22.77
N SER A 289 4.13 -5.78 -21.74
CA SER A 289 3.20 -6.90 -21.81
C SER A 289 2.15 -6.84 -20.70
N ASP A 290 1.09 -7.64 -20.80
CA ASP A 290 -0.01 -7.64 -19.83
C ASP A 290 0.03 -8.90 -18.95
N ALA A 291 -0.24 -8.75 -17.65
CA ALA A 291 -0.32 -9.90 -16.75
C ALA A 291 -1.42 -9.76 -15.69
N ILE A 292 -2.11 -10.86 -15.39
CA ILE A 292 -2.97 -11.01 -14.21
C ILE A 292 -2.34 -12.07 -13.31
N ILE A 293 -2.01 -11.74 -12.07
CA ILE A 293 -1.34 -12.64 -11.14
C ILE A 293 -2.15 -12.73 -9.85
N GLU A 294 -2.61 -13.93 -9.48
CA GLU A 294 -3.57 -14.11 -8.39
C GLU A 294 -3.20 -15.28 -7.47
N GLY A 295 -3.38 -15.10 -6.15
CA GLY A 295 -3.21 -16.15 -5.14
C GLY A 295 -1.82 -16.79 -5.12
N THR A 296 -0.79 -16.04 -5.49
CA THR A 296 0.56 -16.53 -5.79
C THR A 296 1.57 -16.03 -4.76
N VAL A 297 2.50 -16.90 -4.37
CA VAL A 297 3.57 -16.59 -3.42
C VAL A 297 4.88 -16.40 -4.18
N VAL A 298 5.54 -15.27 -3.98
CA VAL A 298 6.87 -14.97 -4.52
C VAL A 298 7.82 -14.67 -3.37
N ARG A 299 8.79 -15.56 -3.13
CA ARG A 299 9.66 -15.45 -1.95
C ARG A 299 11.12 -15.79 -2.20
N ASN A 300 11.99 -15.25 -1.36
CA ASN A 300 13.42 -15.58 -1.38
C ASN A 300 14.10 -15.35 -2.76
N THR A 301 13.64 -14.40 -3.58
CA THR A 301 14.30 -14.14 -4.87
C THR A 301 15.72 -13.63 -4.63
N LEU A 302 16.68 -14.28 -5.29
CA LEU A 302 18.11 -14.15 -5.09
C LEU A 302 18.71 -13.10 -6.04
N PRO A 303 19.80 -12.42 -5.64
CA PRO A 303 20.45 -11.45 -6.51
C PRO A 303 21.11 -12.17 -7.69
N ARG A 304 21.20 -11.51 -8.85
CA ARG A 304 21.88 -12.05 -10.03
C ARG A 304 23.30 -12.48 -9.67
N LEU A 305 23.68 -13.70 -10.06
CA LEU A 305 25.02 -14.25 -9.80
C LEU A 305 26.13 -13.28 -10.22
N SER A 306 25.98 -12.62 -11.37
CA SER A 306 26.86 -11.54 -11.84
C SER A 306 26.48 -10.17 -11.28
N GLY A 307 27.34 -9.60 -10.45
CA GLY A 307 27.20 -8.25 -9.91
C GLY A 307 26.34 -8.13 -8.65
N GLN A 308 25.61 -9.18 -8.24
CA GLN A 308 24.84 -9.23 -6.99
C GLN A 308 23.74 -8.16 -6.86
N ILE A 309 23.19 -7.74 -8.00
CA ILE A 309 22.04 -6.82 -8.14
C ILE A 309 20.74 -7.60 -8.41
N GLY A 310 19.58 -6.96 -8.26
CA GLY A 310 18.28 -7.61 -8.42
C GLY A 310 17.94 -8.53 -7.26
N GLY A 311 17.08 -9.50 -7.55
CA GLY A 311 16.40 -10.36 -6.59
C GLY A 311 14.99 -9.88 -6.25
N ARG A 312 14.33 -9.13 -7.16
CA ARG A 312 13.03 -8.49 -6.93
C ARG A 312 11.92 -9.52 -6.81
N GLY A 313 10.85 -9.18 -6.09
CA GLY A 313 9.63 -10.00 -6.10
C GLY A 313 9.00 -9.96 -7.49
N ILE A 314 8.49 -8.79 -7.88
CA ILE A 314 7.88 -8.56 -9.19
C ILE A 314 8.45 -7.29 -9.82
N GLY A 315 9.00 -7.40 -11.04
CA GLY A 315 9.41 -6.28 -11.87
C GLY A 315 8.41 -6.04 -13.01
N VAL A 316 7.88 -4.82 -13.11
CA VAL A 316 6.94 -4.40 -14.17
C VAL A 316 7.56 -3.21 -14.90
N GLN A 317 7.90 -3.36 -16.18
CA GLN A 317 8.68 -2.35 -16.90
C GLN A 317 8.18 -2.06 -18.31
N ARG A 318 8.51 -0.87 -18.82
CA ARG A 318 8.31 -0.53 -20.23
C ARG A 318 9.13 -1.48 -21.12
N GLY A 319 8.52 -1.99 -22.19
CA GLY A 319 9.18 -2.86 -23.17
C GLY A 319 10.22 -2.08 -23.97
N PRO A 320 11.52 -2.40 -23.89
CA PRO A 320 12.56 -1.64 -24.61
C PRO A 320 12.51 -1.84 -26.12
N SER A 321 11.80 -2.88 -26.59
CA SER A 321 11.74 -3.25 -28.02
C SER A 321 10.63 -2.51 -28.77
N MET A 322 9.43 -2.40 -28.19
CA MET A 322 8.30 -1.68 -28.81
C MET A 322 7.92 -0.38 -28.08
N ALA A 323 8.67 0.01 -27.04
CA ALA A 323 8.41 1.19 -26.21
C ALA A 323 6.99 1.23 -25.64
N ARG A 324 6.43 0.07 -25.31
CA ARG A 324 5.07 -0.09 -24.77
C ARG A 324 5.13 -0.18 -23.23
N PRO A 325 4.23 0.46 -22.45
CA PRO A 325 4.08 0.16 -21.03
C PRO A 325 3.65 -1.31 -20.84
N ALA A 326 4.03 -1.89 -19.71
CA ALA A 326 3.39 -3.10 -19.18
C ALA A 326 2.14 -2.71 -18.37
N SER A 327 1.19 -3.65 -18.25
CA SER A 327 0.00 -3.48 -17.39
C SER A 327 -0.22 -4.73 -16.57
N VAL A 328 -0.17 -4.60 -15.23
CA VAL A 328 -0.23 -5.75 -14.33
C VAL A 328 -1.32 -5.60 -13.28
N THR A 329 -2.08 -6.68 -13.07
CA THR A 329 -3.03 -6.81 -11.95
C THR A 329 -2.55 -7.90 -11.00
N LEU A 330 -2.39 -7.57 -9.71
CA LEU A 330 -1.95 -8.47 -8.65
C LEU A 330 -3.06 -8.62 -7.60
N ARG A 331 -3.44 -9.85 -7.22
CA ARG A 331 -4.45 -10.10 -6.15
C ARG A 331 -4.08 -11.22 -5.20
N GLY A 332 -4.31 -11.04 -3.90
CA GLY A 332 -4.16 -12.12 -2.92
C GLY A 332 -2.73 -12.67 -2.82
N MET A 333 -1.73 -11.81 -3.03
CA MET A 333 -0.33 -12.21 -3.16
C MET A 333 0.39 -12.19 -1.80
N LEU A 334 1.43 -13.01 -1.68
CA LEU A 334 2.45 -12.87 -0.64
C LEU A 334 3.83 -12.68 -1.29
N LEU A 335 4.45 -11.54 -1.01
CA LEU A 335 5.80 -11.16 -1.42
C LEU A 335 6.68 -11.09 -0.16
N ASP A 336 7.56 -12.07 0.03
CA ASP A 336 8.28 -12.27 1.30
C ASP A 336 9.79 -12.54 1.10
N GLN A 337 10.66 -11.85 1.81
CA GLN A 337 12.14 -12.07 1.77
C GLN A 337 12.76 -11.92 0.36
N ASN A 338 12.14 -11.13 -0.51
CA ASN A 338 12.73 -10.71 -1.78
C ASN A 338 13.78 -9.62 -1.54
N ARG A 339 14.57 -9.27 -2.56
CA ARG A 339 15.61 -8.23 -2.51
C ARG A 339 15.30 -7.05 -3.42
N GLU A 340 15.91 -5.90 -3.11
CA GLU A 340 15.83 -4.65 -3.89
C GLU A 340 14.45 -3.99 -3.86
N ALA A 341 13.41 -4.69 -4.34
CA ALA A 341 12.02 -4.27 -4.26
C ALA A 341 11.09 -5.48 -4.13
N GLY A 342 10.02 -5.35 -3.33
CA GLY A 342 8.92 -6.32 -3.34
C GLY A 342 8.17 -6.27 -4.67
N VAL A 343 7.74 -5.06 -5.07
CA VAL A 343 7.27 -4.75 -6.42
C VAL A 343 7.96 -3.48 -6.93
N LEU A 344 8.49 -3.51 -8.15
CA LEU A 344 8.96 -2.32 -8.88
C LEU A 344 8.13 -2.13 -10.14
N VAL A 345 7.59 -0.92 -10.33
CA VAL A 345 6.85 -0.50 -11.52
C VAL A 345 7.59 0.67 -12.16
N LEU A 346 8.11 0.49 -13.38
CA LEU A 346 8.95 1.48 -14.07
C LEU A 346 8.34 1.83 -15.45
N GLY A 347 7.82 3.06 -15.59
CA GLY A 347 7.23 3.51 -16.85
C GLY A 347 6.01 2.71 -17.32
N SER A 348 5.24 2.15 -16.39
CA SER A 348 4.19 1.13 -16.62
C SER A 348 3.08 1.21 -15.57
N ASP A 349 1.98 0.47 -15.74
CA ASP A 349 0.80 0.55 -14.88
C ASP A 349 0.60 -0.70 -14.01
N ALA A 350 0.14 -0.52 -12.77
CA ALA A 350 -0.17 -1.63 -11.86
C ALA A 350 -1.41 -1.39 -10.98
N ILE A 351 -2.20 -2.45 -10.80
CA ILE A 351 -3.30 -2.54 -9.82
C ILE A 351 -2.96 -3.69 -8.86
N ILE A 352 -2.89 -3.41 -7.56
CA ILE A 352 -2.46 -4.36 -6.54
C ILE A 352 -3.50 -4.36 -5.41
N GLU A 353 -4.14 -5.50 -5.18
CA GLU A 353 -5.26 -5.65 -4.27
C GLU A 353 -5.02 -6.83 -3.30
N GLY A 354 -5.36 -6.68 -2.02
CA GLY A 354 -5.33 -7.77 -1.04
C GLY A 354 -3.98 -8.49 -0.90
N THR A 355 -2.89 -7.73 -0.88
CA THR A 355 -1.53 -8.29 -1.01
C THR A 355 -0.65 -7.91 0.18
N VAL A 356 0.17 -8.87 0.62
CA VAL A 356 1.16 -8.70 1.68
C VAL A 356 2.56 -8.56 1.05
N VAL A 357 3.26 -7.48 1.35
CA VAL A 357 4.66 -7.26 0.94
C VAL A 357 5.51 -7.07 2.19
N ARG A 358 6.39 -8.02 2.49
CA ARG A 358 7.16 -7.99 3.73
C ARG A 358 8.58 -8.51 3.64
N ASN A 359 9.39 -8.14 4.63
CA ASN A 359 10.78 -8.56 4.77
C ASN A 359 11.63 -8.26 3.51
N THR A 360 11.29 -7.25 2.71
CA THR A 360 12.06 -6.95 1.50
C THR A 360 13.46 -6.46 1.91
N LEU A 361 14.46 -7.23 1.50
CA LEU A 361 15.86 -7.09 1.88
C LEU A 361 16.60 -6.11 0.96
N PRO A 362 17.64 -5.42 1.43
CA PRO A 362 18.51 -4.64 0.57
C PRO A 362 19.22 -5.48 -0.49
N ARG A 363 19.63 -4.83 -1.59
CA ARG A 363 20.49 -5.41 -2.64
C ARG A 363 21.76 -5.99 -2.02
N ALA A 364 22.21 -7.14 -2.52
CA ALA A 364 23.43 -7.78 -2.02
C ALA A 364 24.70 -7.00 -2.40
N SER A 365 24.68 -6.27 -3.53
CA SER A 365 25.80 -5.48 -4.07
C SER A 365 26.29 -4.34 -3.17
N ASP A 366 25.37 -3.58 -2.61
CA ASP A 366 25.60 -2.26 -2.01
C ASP A 366 24.81 -2.03 -0.71
N GLN A 367 23.91 -2.97 -0.33
CA GLN A 367 23.08 -2.87 0.87
C GLN A 367 22.11 -1.67 0.85
N LEU A 368 21.69 -1.25 -0.35
CA LEU A 368 20.67 -0.23 -0.62
C LEU A 368 19.39 -0.88 -1.18
N GLY A 369 18.28 -0.14 -1.14
CA GLY A 369 16.95 -0.64 -1.49
C GLY A 369 16.40 -1.58 -0.41
N GLY A 370 15.53 -2.49 -0.84
CA GLY A 370 14.65 -3.25 0.04
C GLY A 370 13.27 -2.63 0.17
N VAL A 371 12.90 -1.75 -0.77
CA VAL A 371 11.64 -1.01 -0.80
C VAL A 371 10.46 -1.99 -0.92
N GLY A 372 9.37 -1.74 -0.20
CA GLY A 372 8.16 -2.58 -0.32
C GLY A 372 7.57 -2.53 -1.73
N ILE A 373 7.04 -1.36 -2.12
CA ILE A 373 6.55 -1.10 -3.48
C ILE A 373 7.13 0.23 -3.98
N ALA A 374 7.70 0.22 -5.18
CA ALA A 374 8.15 1.42 -5.88
C ALA A 374 7.40 1.59 -7.22
N ILE A 375 6.96 2.81 -7.52
CA ILE A 375 6.59 3.24 -8.86
C ILE A 375 7.39 4.48 -9.27
N GLU A 376 8.04 4.38 -10.42
CA GLU A 376 8.97 5.35 -11.00
C GLU A 376 8.54 5.63 -12.45
N ASP A 377 8.71 6.88 -12.89
CA ASP A 377 8.51 7.26 -14.29
C ASP A 377 9.69 6.83 -15.18
N TYR A 378 9.58 7.09 -16.48
CA TYR A 378 10.58 6.62 -17.45
C TYR A 378 11.02 7.76 -18.36
N PRO A 379 12.34 8.05 -18.42
CA PRO A 379 12.89 9.07 -19.30
C PRO A 379 12.42 8.95 -20.76
N ASP A 380 12.34 10.09 -21.43
CA ASP A 380 11.90 10.21 -22.83
C ASP A 380 10.44 9.79 -23.11
N THR A 381 9.59 9.64 -22.09
CA THR A 381 8.14 9.40 -22.24
C THR A 381 7.29 10.58 -21.75
N ALA A 382 6.07 10.69 -22.28
CA ALA A 382 5.07 11.69 -21.86
C ALA A 382 3.85 11.03 -21.18
N GLU A 383 3.90 9.72 -20.99
CA GLU A 383 2.89 8.93 -20.28
C GLU A 383 3.32 8.86 -18.81
N VAL A 384 2.48 9.33 -17.89
CA VAL A 384 2.76 9.27 -16.45
C VAL A 384 2.26 7.94 -15.91
N PRO A 385 3.11 7.08 -15.33
CA PRO A 385 2.70 5.79 -14.76
C PRO A 385 1.62 5.90 -13.68
N SER A 386 0.82 4.85 -13.54
CA SER A 386 -0.23 4.77 -12.53
C SER A 386 -0.18 3.51 -11.66
N LEU A 387 -0.29 3.72 -10.34
CA LEU A 387 -0.39 2.67 -9.33
C LEU A 387 -1.74 2.76 -8.60
N THR A 388 -2.41 1.63 -8.40
CA THR A 388 -3.53 1.52 -7.45
C THR A 388 -3.22 0.45 -6.42
N LEU A 389 -3.24 0.81 -5.14
CA LEU A 389 -3.06 -0.07 -3.98
C LEU A 389 -4.37 -0.14 -3.18
N ARG A 390 -4.89 -1.34 -2.89
CA ARG A 390 -6.08 -1.56 -2.05
C ARG A 390 -5.94 -2.72 -1.08
N GLY A 391 -6.29 -2.51 0.19
CA GLY A 391 -6.37 -3.61 1.17
C GLY A 391 -5.02 -4.29 1.38
N MET A 392 -3.96 -3.49 1.54
CA MET A 392 -2.57 -3.94 1.53
C MET A 392 -1.98 -3.99 2.93
N LEU A 393 -1.02 -4.90 3.16
CA LEU A 393 -0.04 -4.77 4.24
C LEU A 393 1.37 -4.68 3.64
N LEU A 394 2.09 -3.62 4.02
CA LEU A 394 3.52 -3.49 3.81
C LEU A 394 4.21 -3.43 5.17
N GLU A 395 5.03 -4.44 5.51
CA GLU A 395 5.69 -4.52 6.80
C GLU A 395 7.14 -4.99 6.75
N GLN A 396 8.00 -4.51 7.66
CA GLN A 396 9.38 -5.02 7.83
C GLN A 396 10.24 -4.96 6.54
N ASN A 397 9.84 -4.15 5.57
CA ASN A 397 10.63 -3.81 4.39
C ASN A 397 11.72 -2.81 4.81
N HIS A 398 12.83 -2.75 4.07
CA HIS A 398 13.88 -1.78 4.34
C HIS A 398 13.67 -0.47 3.57
N GLU A 399 14.28 0.60 4.08
CA GLU A 399 14.41 1.90 3.42
C GLU A 399 13.11 2.70 3.27
N ILE A 400 12.14 2.21 2.47
CA ILE A 400 10.85 2.85 2.21
C ILE A 400 9.76 1.76 2.08
N GLY A 401 8.61 1.97 2.72
CA GLY A 401 7.43 1.12 2.53
C GLY A 401 6.83 1.25 1.12
N VAL A 402 6.38 2.46 0.77
CA VAL A 402 5.89 2.81 -0.59
C VAL A 402 6.64 4.03 -1.14
N LEU A 403 7.25 3.90 -2.32
CA LEU A 403 7.85 4.98 -3.11
C LEU A 403 6.98 5.29 -4.33
N VAL A 404 6.66 6.57 -4.52
CA VAL A 404 6.03 7.11 -5.74
C VAL A 404 6.88 8.26 -6.23
N GLU A 405 7.55 8.10 -7.36
CA GLU A 405 8.44 9.09 -7.97
C GLU A 405 8.00 9.40 -9.41
N GLY A 406 7.84 10.70 -9.72
CA GLY A 406 7.39 11.18 -11.04
C GLY A 406 6.01 10.69 -11.50
N SER A 407 5.26 9.98 -10.64
CA SER A 407 4.16 9.08 -11.02
C SER A 407 2.85 9.35 -10.28
N ASN A 408 1.74 8.79 -10.77
CA ASN A 408 0.42 8.88 -10.12
C ASN A 408 0.15 7.66 -9.24
N ALA A 409 -0.44 7.85 -8.04
CA ALA A 409 -0.89 6.73 -7.22
C ALA A 409 -2.23 6.97 -6.48
N ILE A 410 -3.01 5.91 -6.34
CA ILE A 410 -4.16 5.83 -5.42
C ILE A 410 -3.85 4.74 -4.40
N ILE A 411 -3.87 5.09 -3.11
CA ILE A 411 -3.57 4.19 -2.00
C ILE A 411 -4.77 4.22 -1.04
N GLU A 412 -5.41 3.07 -0.85
CA GLU A 412 -6.63 2.92 -0.06
C GLU A 412 -6.56 1.67 0.83
N GLY A 413 -7.12 1.73 2.04
CA GLY A 413 -7.23 0.57 2.92
C GLY A 413 -5.89 -0.10 3.22
N THR A 414 -4.81 0.69 3.27
CA THR A 414 -3.43 0.19 3.24
C THR A 414 -2.77 0.42 4.59
N VAL A 415 -2.11 -0.62 5.11
CA VAL A 415 -1.25 -0.56 6.29
C VAL A 415 0.21 -0.53 5.85
N VAL A 416 0.97 0.47 6.27
CA VAL A 416 2.42 0.55 6.09
C VAL A 416 3.08 0.67 7.46
N ARG A 417 3.75 -0.39 7.92
CA ARG A 417 4.30 -0.44 9.28
C ARG A 417 5.70 -0.98 9.40
N THR A 418 6.42 -0.56 10.43
CA THR A 418 7.72 -1.17 10.80
C THR A 418 8.73 -1.18 9.64
N THR A 419 8.72 -0.15 8.78
CA THR A 419 9.75 -0.02 7.73
C THR A 419 11.09 0.22 8.40
N LEU A 420 12.06 -0.63 8.10
CA LEU A 420 13.36 -0.71 8.75
C LEU A 420 14.35 0.26 8.09
N PRO A 421 15.31 0.83 8.83
CA PRO A 421 16.37 1.67 8.25
C PRO A 421 17.21 0.95 7.19
N ARG A 422 17.84 1.72 6.28
CA ARG A 422 18.88 1.25 5.37
C ARG A 422 19.98 0.54 6.18
N THR A 423 20.38 -0.67 5.79
CA THR A 423 21.33 -1.45 6.60
C THR A 423 22.75 -0.88 6.58
N VAL A 424 23.14 -0.18 5.51
CA VAL A 424 24.51 0.33 5.30
C VAL A 424 24.90 1.49 6.24
N ASP A 425 23.96 2.36 6.57
CA ASP A 425 24.18 3.64 7.26
C ASP A 425 23.14 3.96 8.35
N GLN A 426 22.09 3.14 8.47
CA GLN A 426 20.98 3.28 9.44
C GLN A 426 20.11 4.53 9.21
N THR A 427 20.07 5.05 7.98
CA THR A 427 19.20 6.17 7.57
C THR A 427 17.84 5.69 7.03
N PHE A 428 16.90 6.60 6.80
CA PHE A 428 15.54 6.30 6.29
C PHE A 428 14.77 5.26 7.15
N GLY A 429 14.01 4.37 6.51
CA GLY A 429 12.96 3.53 7.09
C GLY A 429 11.57 4.18 7.00
N ARG A 430 11.32 4.98 5.96
CA ARG A 430 10.09 5.80 5.82
C ARG A 430 8.86 4.95 5.53
N GLY A 431 7.69 5.41 5.96
CA GLY A 431 6.43 4.78 5.57
C GLY A 431 6.15 4.96 4.07
N ILE A 432 5.78 6.18 3.67
CA ILE A 432 5.42 6.53 2.29
C ILE A 432 6.24 7.74 1.83
N SER A 433 6.88 7.66 0.66
CA SER A 433 7.61 8.76 0.03
C SER A 433 7.01 9.10 -1.34
N ILE A 434 6.65 10.37 -1.54
CA ILE A 434 5.97 10.91 -2.73
C ILE A 434 6.84 12.02 -3.29
N GLN A 435 7.49 11.82 -4.44
CA GLN A 435 8.67 12.60 -4.84
C GLN A 435 8.63 13.07 -6.30
N TYR A 436 9.22 14.24 -6.51
CA TYR A 436 9.49 14.83 -7.82
C TYR A 436 10.74 14.17 -8.40
N ASP A 437 10.67 13.65 -9.63
CA ASP A 437 11.86 13.20 -10.34
C ASP A 437 12.57 14.41 -10.97
N PRO A 438 13.80 14.76 -10.54
CA PRO A 438 14.60 15.81 -11.18
C PRO A 438 15.10 15.42 -12.59
N SER A 439 15.06 14.14 -12.97
CA SER A 439 15.56 13.64 -14.27
C SER A 439 14.58 13.92 -15.42
N THR A 440 13.28 13.70 -15.20
CA THR A 440 12.19 14.01 -16.15
C THR A 440 11.49 15.33 -15.86
N ALA A 441 11.75 15.92 -14.70
CA ALA A 441 11.03 17.06 -14.12
C ALA A 441 9.53 16.79 -13.87
N GLN A 442 9.14 15.54 -13.59
CA GLN A 442 7.77 15.16 -13.23
C GLN A 442 7.53 15.23 -11.72
N ARG A 443 6.33 15.69 -11.34
CA ARG A 443 5.86 15.68 -9.95
C ARG A 443 5.02 14.43 -9.73
N ALA A 444 5.20 13.75 -8.60
CA ALA A 444 4.25 12.72 -8.21
C ALA A 444 2.90 13.34 -7.81
N SER A 445 1.81 12.59 -8.00
CA SER A 445 0.46 13.00 -7.60
C SER A 445 -0.27 11.83 -6.94
N VAL A 446 -0.55 11.94 -5.65
CA VAL A 446 -1.01 10.80 -4.84
C VAL A 446 -2.28 11.12 -4.06
N THR A 447 -3.24 10.19 -4.10
CA THR A 447 -4.37 10.15 -3.17
C THR A 447 -4.16 8.99 -2.18
N LEU A 448 -3.91 9.32 -0.92
CA LEU A 448 -3.81 8.39 0.20
C LEU A 448 -5.08 8.52 1.05
N ARG A 449 -5.88 7.45 1.17
CA ARG A 449 -7.13 7.49 1.93
C ARG A 449 -7.34 6.27 2.82
N ALA A 450 -8.05 6.45 3.92
CA ALA A 450 -8.53 5.35 4.79
C ALA A 450 -7.42 4.33 5.09
N SER A 451 -6.28 4.81 5.58
CA SER A 451 -5.02 4.06 5.67
C SER A 451 -4.31 4.26 7.01
N LEU A 452 -3.38 3.38 7.34
CA LEU A 452 -2.60 3.39 8.59
C LEU A 452 -1.10 3.34 8.28
N VAL A 453 -0.36 4.34 8.75
CA VAL A 453 1.10 4.43 8.63
C VAL A 453 1.68 4.50 10.04
N GLU A 454 2.31 3.43 10.52
CA GLU A 454 2.74 3.35 11.92
C GLU A 454 4.11 2.72 12.16
N GLN A 455 4.82 3.13 13.23
CA GLN A 455 6.06 2.47 13.68
C GLN A 455 7.18 2.43 12.62
N ASN A 456 7.14 3.33 11.64
CA ASN A 456 8.19 3.53 10.63
C ASN A 456 9.27 4.48 11.19
N HIS A 457 10.45 4.53 10.59
CA HIS A 457 11.53 5.46 10.97
C HIS A 457 11.58 6.71 10.08
N ASP A 458 12.30 7.74 10.52
CA ASP A 458 12.56 9.01 9.82
C ASP A 458 11.29 9.86 9.59
N VAL A 459 10.41 9.45 8.67
CA VAL A 459 9.13 10.12 8.39
C VAL A 459 8.04 9.09 8.07
N GLY A 460 6.84 9.28 8.63
CA GLY A 460 5.65 8.50 8.28
C GLY A 460 5.22 8.71 6.83
N VAL A 461 4.87 9.95 6.46
CA VAL A 461 4.56 10.34 5.07
C VAL A 461 5.41 11.55 4.65
N HIS A 462 6.26 11.37 3.64
CA HIS A 462 7.15 12.39 3.09
C HIS A 462 6.71 12.79 1.67
N VAL A 463 6.44 14.07 1.44
CA VAL A 463 6.07 14.64 0.14
C VAL A 463 7.11 15.67 -0.27
N ASN A 464 7.86 15.38 -1.34
CA ASN A 464 8.96 16.20 -1.84
C ASN A 464 8.60 16.78 -3.22
N GLY A 465 8.42 18.10 -3.30
CA GLY A 465 8.15 18.82 -4.55
C GLY A 465 6.89 18.39 -5.32
N SER A 466 5.98 17.66 -4.67
CA SER A 466 4.91 16.89 -5.31
C SER A 466 3.53 17.19 -4.75
N ASP A 467 2.49 16.59 -5.34
CA ASP A 467 1.09 16.80 -4.97
C ASP A 467 0.53 15.61 -4.16
N ALA A 468 -0.18 15.91 -3.07
CA ALA A 468 -0.77 14.87 -2.21
C ALA A 468 -2.14 15.25 -1.65
N ILE A 469 -3.09 14.32 -1.72
CA ILE A 469 -4.36 14.36 -0.96
C ILE A 469 -4.30 13.22 0.05
N ILE A 470 -4.31 13.55 1.33
CA ILE A 470 -4.30 12.61 2.45
C ILE A 470 -5.63 12.75 3.20
N GLU A 471 -6.41 11.67 3.28
CA GLU A 471 -7.75 11.67 3.87
C GLU A 471 -7.95 10.49 4.82
N SER A 472 -8.64 10.70 5.95
CA SER A 472 -9.05 9.61 6.86
C SER A 472 -7.89 8.67 7.20
N THR A 473 -6.69 9.22 7.38
CA THR A 473 -5.44 8.45 7.50
C THR A 473 -4.85 8.65 8.88
N VAL A 474 -4.34 7.56 9.47
CA VAL A 474 -3.61 7.59 10.74
C VAL A 474 -2.12 7.55 10.44
N VAL A 475 -1.36 8.49 11.00
CA VAL A 475 0.11 8.50 10.96
C VAL A 475 0.63 8.58 12.39
N ARG A 476 1.16 7.46 12.92
CA ARG A 476 1.52 7.37 14.34
C ARG A 476 2.82 6.64 14.65
N ASP A 477 3.32 6.87 15.86
CA ASP A 477 4.46 6.16 16.43
C ASP A 477 5.70 6.20 15.51
N THR A 478 5.87 7.26 14.70
CA THR A 478 7.04 7.36 13.81
C THR A 478 8.30 7.55 14.65
N LEU A 479 9.21 6.60 14.52
CA LEU A 479 10.43 6.48 15.28
C LEU A 479 11.53 7.40 14.72
N PRO A 480 12.43 7.92 15.56
CA PRO A 480 13.60 8.65 15.10
C PRO A 480 14.45 7.82 14.12
N GLN A 481 15.14 8.49 13.20
CA GLN A 481 16.13 7.86 12.33
C GLN A 481 17.20 7.16 13.17
N ALA A 482 17.51 5.90 12.84
CA ALA A 482 18.34 5.07 13.71
C ALA A 482 19.80 5.55 13.81
N SER A 483 20.35 6.11 12.74
CA SER A 483 21.75 6.56 12.65
C SER A 483 22.12 7.69 13.62
N ASP A 484 21.23 8.66 13.83
CA ASP A 484 21.52 9.91 14.52
C ASP A 484 20.44 10.34 15.54
N GLN A 485 19.30 9.66 15.58
CA GLN A 485 18.13 9.96 16.42
C GLN A 485 17.45 11.31 16.10
N TYR A 486 17.66 11.83 14.90
CA TYR A 486 16.89 12.95 14.35
C TYR A 486 15.55 12.49 13.75
N PHE A 487 14.70 13.46 13.39
CA PHE A 487 13.41 13.23 12.75
C PHE A 487 12.48 12.33 13.58
N GLY A 488 11.78 11.39 12.94
CA GLY A 488 10.63 10.67 13.48
C GLY A 488 9.31 11.41 13.26
N ARG A 489 9.23 12.20 12.19
CA ARG A 489 8.09 13.11 11.93
C ARG A 489 6.87 12.35 11.42
N GLY A 490 5.67 12.81 11.76
CA GLY A 490 4.45 12.25 11.20
C GLY A 490 4.36 12.49 9.70
N ILE A 491 4.12 13.74 9.29
CA ILE A 491 3.97 14.14 7.89
C ILE A 491 4.91 15.30 7.55
N SER A 492 5.60 15.22 6.41
CA SER A 492 6.50 16.28 5.92
C SER A 492 6.15 16.68 4.49
N PHE A 493 5.66 17.90 4.30
CA PHE A 493 5.49 18.55 2.99
C PHE A 493 6.67 19.48 2.76
N VAL A 494 7.58 19.13 1.86
CA VAL A 494 8.83 19.86 1.64
C VAL A 494 9.06 20.19 0.17
N ARG A 495 9.68 21.35 -0.08
CA ARG A 495 10.22 21.68 -1.40
C ARG A 495 11.38 20.75 -1.77
N THR A 496 11.62 20.54 -3.05
CA THR A 496 12.86 19.92 -3.53
C THR A 496 14.06 20.78 -3.16
N SER A 497 15.16 20.16 -2.74
CA SER A 497 16.35 20.87 -2.26
C SER A 497 17.10 21.61 -3.36
N ASP A 498 17.08 21.08 -4.58
CA ASP A 498 17.88 21.44 -5.74
C ASP A 498 17.18 22.42 -6.71
N THR A 499 15.91 22.14 -7.01
CA THR A 499 15.07 22.85 -7.99
C THR A 499 14.08 23.81 -7.32
N ALA A 500 13.93 23.73 -5.99
CA ALA A 500 13.01 24.54 -5.19
C ALA A 500 11.53 24.46 -5.66
N VAL A 501 11.14 23.32 -6.22
CA VAL A 501 9.74 22.99 -6.53
C VAL A 501 9.03 22.75 -5.19
N PRO A 502 7.97 23.50 -4.85
CA PRO A 502 7.24 23.32 -3.60
C PRO A 502 6.43 22.00 -3.63
N ALA A 503 6.09 21.46 -2.45
CA ALA A 503 4.98 20.52 -2.34
C ALA A 503 3.64 21.29 -2.27
N SER A 504 2.54 20.64 -2.66
CA SER A 504 1.18 21.18 -2.52
C SER A 504 0.26 20.06 -2.03
N ALA A 505 -0.33 20.23 -0.84
CA ALA A 505 -1.06 19.14 -0.20
C ALA A 505 -2.39 19.52 0.45
N THR A 506 -3.28 18.53 0.54
CA THR A 506 -4.48 18.56 1.37
C THR A 506 -4.42 17.42 2.38
N LEU A 507 -4.63 17.72 3.66
CA LEU A 507 -4.73 16.76 4.76
C LEU A 507 -6.11 16.91 5.41
N ARG A 508 -6.99 15.91 5.26
CA ARG A 508 -8.39 15.98 5.73
C ARG A 508 -8.74 14.84 6.68
N ALA A 509 -9.56 15.11 7.69
CA ALA A 509 -10.22 14.09 8.52
C ALA A 509 -9.24 13.05 9.13
N SER A 510 -7.99 13.44 9.39
CA SER A 510 -6.88 12.52 9.66
C SER A 510 -6.38 12.62 11.12
N LEU A 511 -5.58 11.65 11.55
CA LEU A 511 -4.99 11.59 12.89
C LEU A 511 -3.47 11.45 12.79
N VAL A 512 -2.75 12.43 13.35
CA VAL A 512 -1.28 12.41 13.44
C VAL A 512 -0.91 12.41 14.92
N GLU A 513 -0.39 11.29 15.44
CA GLU A 513 -0.15 11.15 16.89
C GLU A 513 1.13 10.41 17.29
N GLN A 514 1.68 10.71 18.48
CA GLN A 514 2.80 9.96 19.08
C GLN A 514 4.09 9.89 18.21
N ASN A 515 4.25 10.84 17.28
CA ASN A 515 5.44 11.01 16.45
C ASN A 515 6.49 11.87 17.17
N HIS A 516 7.75 11.85 16.73
CA HIS A 516 8.84 12.68 17.27
C HIS A 516 9.15 13.92 16.41
N ASP A 517 9.87 14.88 16.99
CA ASP A 517 10.35 16.13 16.35
C ASP A 517 9.19 17.05 15.94
N VAL A 518 8.41 16.71 14.91
CA VAL A 518 7.22 17.47 14.46
C VAL A 518 6.11 16.54 13.99
N GLY A 519 4.86 16.82 14.38
CA GLY A 519 3.68 16.10 13.90
C GLY A 519 3.47 16.29 12.40
N VAL A 520 3.28 17.54 11.95
CA VAL A 520 3.19 17.92 10.54
C VAL A 520 4.09 19.13 10.24
N VAL A 521 4.98 19.02 9.26
CA VAL A 521 5.83 20.15 8.81
C VAL A 521 5.52 20.55 7.36
N VAL A 522 5.44 21.85 7.11
CA VAL A 522 5.27 22.50 5.81
C VAL A 522 6.49 23.38 5.56
N PHE A 523 7.39 22.97 4.64
CA PHE A 523 8.68 23.61 4.43
C PHE A 523 8.82 24.11 2.99
N GLY A 524 8.79 25.42 2.79
CA GLY A 524 8.82 26.07 1.47
C GLY A 524 7.71 25.60 0.52
N SER A 525 6.54 25.25 1.08
CA SER A 525 5.46 24.51 0.43
C SER A 525 4.09 25.02 0.91
N ASP A 526 3.00 24.60 0.26
CA ASP A 526 1.64 25.00 0.61
C ASP A 526 0.78 23.81 1.06
N ALA A 527 -0.03 24.00 2.10
CA ALA A 527 -0.91 22.95 2.63
C ALA A 527 -2.31 23.46 3.03
N THR A 528 -3.34 22.66 2.79
CA THR A 528 -4.66 22.81 3.41
C THR A 528 -4.87 21.68 4.40
N ILE A 529 -5.22 21.98 5.65
CA ILE A 529 -5.37 21.02 6.73
C ILE A 529 -6.75 21.21 7.34
N GLU A 530 -7.63 20.24 7.14
CA GLU A 530 -9.05 20.31 7.48
C GLU A 530 -9.44 19.16 8.42
N GLY A 531 -10.20 19.44 9.48
CA GLY A 531 -10.83 18.40 10.31
C GLY A 531 -9.83 17.38 10.87
N THR A 532 -8.59 17.78 11.15
CA THR A 532 -7.48 16.85 11.44
C THR A 532 -7.04 16.98 12.89
N VAL A 533 -6.69 15.85 13.52
CA VAL A 533 -6.10 15.79 14.86
C VAL A 533 -4.59 15.73 14.74
N VAL A 534 -3.87 16.60 15.47
CA VAL A 534 -2.41 16.52 15.62
C VAL A 534 -2.05 16.55 17.10
N ARG A 535 -1.58 15.43 17.65
CA ARG A 535 -1.44 15.29 19.11
C ARG A 535 -0.26 14.49 19.62
N THR A 536 0.12 14.77 20.86
CA THR A 536 1.15 13.98 21.57
C THR A 536 2.45 13.89 20.77
N THR A 537 2.81 14.94 20.01
CA THR A 537 4.13 14.98 19.36
C THR A 537 5.20 15.08 20.44
N LEU A 538 6.09 14.10 20.43
CA LEU A 538 7.16 13.90 21.40
C LEU A 538 8.41 14.73 21.02
N PRO A 539 9.22 15.15 22.01
CA PRO A 539 10.50 15.77 21.72
C PRO A 539 11.40 14.86 20.87
N ARG A 540 12.25 15.46 20.04
CA ARG A 540 13.25 14.75 19.24
C ARG A 540 14.21 13.99 20.15
N ALA A 541 14.44 12.71 19.84
CA ALA A 541 15.22 11.83 20.72
C ALA A 541 16.71 12.22 20.85
N HIS A 542 17.30 12.85 19.83
CA HIS A 542 18.71 13.28 19.85
C HIS A 542 19.07 14.24 20.99
N ASP A 543 18.25 15.29 21.19
CA ASP A 543 18.56 16.43 22.06
C ASP A 543 17.40 16.90 22.96
N GLY A 544 16.21 16.30 22.83
CA GLY A 544 15.03 16.68 23.59
C GLY A 544 14.42 18.02 23.18
N LEU A 545 14.77 18.54 22.00
CA LEU A 545 14.17 19.75 21.43
C LEU A 545 12.92 19.40 20.59
N PHE A 546 12.22 20.43 20.12
CA PHE A 546 10.99 20.30 19.31
C PHE A 546 9.88 19.53 20.06
N GLY A 547 9.10 18.70 19.37
CA GLY A 547 7.83 18.18 19.88
C GLY A 547 6.67 19.12 19.56
N ASP A 548 6.68 19.69 18.34
CA ASP A 548 5.66 20.63 17.87
C ASP A 548 4.55 19.90 17.11
N GLY A 549 3.29 20.30 17.30
CA GLY A 549 2.17 19.75 16.51
C GLY A 549 2.33 20.09 15.03
N LEU A 550 2.32 21.38 14.70
CA LEU A 550 2.49 21.87 13.34
C LEU A 550 3.62 22.88 13.22
N VAL A 551 4.42 22.78 12.16
CA VAL A 551 5.47 23.77 11.86
C VAL A 551 5.43 24.20 10.39
N ILE A 552 5.43 25.52 10.14
CA ILE A 552 5.39 26.11 8.80
C ILE A 552 6.62 27.01 8.65
N VAL A 553 7.49 26.69 7.68
CA VAL A 553 8.77 27.39 7.46
C VAL A 553 8.86 27.89 6.03
N ALA A 554 8.99 29.19 5.85
CA ALA A 554 9.38 29.78 4.57
C ALA A 554 10.90 29.75 4.47
N ASP A 555 11.42 29.40 3.31
CA ASP A 555 12.86 29.18 3.11
C ASP A 555 13.30 29.84 1.79
N LEU A 556 13.83 29.09 0.81
CA LEU A 556 14.08 29.62 -0.53
C LEU A 556 12.77 29.96 -1.28
N THR A 557 11.66 29.35 -0.87
CA THR A 557 10.30 29.59 -1.34
C THR A 557 9.40 30.03 -0.18
N PRO A 558 8.33 30.79 -0.45
CA PRO A 558 7.26 30.99 0.51
C PRO A 558 6.69 29.65 1.01
N ALA A 559 6.07 29.68 2.18
CA ALA A 559 5.26 28.58 2.69
C ALA A 559 3.98 29.13 3.30
N SER A 560 2.88 28.41 3.11
CA SER A 560 1.61 28.74 3.75
C SER A 560 0.84 27.49 4.20
N ALA A 561 0.04 27.63 5.25
CA ALA A 561 -0.97 26.63 5.57
C ALA A 561 -2.31 27.26 5.97
N LEU A 562 -3.41 26.70 5.46
CA LEU A 562 -4.76 26.96 5.93
C LEU A 562 -5.16 25.82 6.86
N LEU A 563 -5.53 26.13 8.10
CA LEU A 563 -6.06 25.18 9.09
C LEU A 563 -7.54 25.48 9.31
N SER A 564 -8.41 24.48 9.14
CA SER A 564 -9.84 24.58 9.41
C SER A 564 -10.34 23.41 10.27
N SER A 565 -11.17 23.70 11.27
CA SER A 565 -11.89 22.69 12.06
C SER A 565 -10.99 21.61 12.70
N CYS A 566 -9.71 21.93 12.99
CA CYS A 566 -8.73 20.99 13.50
C CYS A 566 -8.71 20.92 15.03
N LEU A 567 -8.17 19.82 15.58
CA LEU A 567 -7.83 19.69 17.00
C LEU A 567 -6.33 19.44 17.12
N ILE A 568 -5.63 20.40 17.73
CA ILE A 568 -4.21 20.27 18.02
C ILE A 568 -4.11 20.19 19.54
N GLU A 569 -3.61 19.08 20.09
CA GLU A 569 -3.64 18.84 21.54
C GLU A 569 -2.37 18.15 22.09
N SER A 570 -1.98 18.50 23.31
CA SER A 570 -0.96 17.78 24.10
C SER A 570 0.40 17.57 23.41
N ASN A 571 0.76 18.40 22.43
CA ASN A 571 2.09 18.39 21.82
C ASN A 571 3.12 18.99 22.79
N ALA A 572 4.32 18.39 22.85
CA ALA A 572 5.25 18.62 23.95
C ALA A 572 5.79 20.07 24.06
N ARG A 573 5.79 20.85 22.97
CA ARG A 573 6.27 22.23 22.95
C ARG A 573 5.26 23.22 22.37
N VAL A 574 5.10 23.26 21.03
CA VAL A 574 4.20 24.22 20.35
C VAL A 574 3.00 23.52 19.70
N GLY A 575 1.83 24.16 19.73
CA GLY A 575 0.68 23.80 18.90
C GLY A 575 0.94 24.05 17.41
N VAL A 576 1.05 25.32 16.99
CA VAL A 576 1.51 25.73 15.65
C VAL A 576 2.67 26.74 15.75
N ALA A 577 3.77 26.49 15.04
CA ALA A 577 4.90 27.41 14.92
C ALA A 577 5.11 27.87 13.46
N VAL A 578 5.31 29.18 13.26
CA VAL A 578 5.44 29.81 11.93
C VAL A 578 6.75 30.59 11.83
N PHE A 579 7.62 30.20 10.90
CA PHE A 579 8.96 30.77 10.72
C PHE A 579 9.08 31.46 9.37
N GLY A 580 8.98 32.79 9.35
CA GLY A 580 9.01 33.61 8.12
C GLY A 580 7.83 33.39 7.16
N ALA A 581 6.88 32.52 7.52
CA ALA A 581 5.80 32.00 6.70
C ALA A 581 4.43 32.59 7.06
N HIS A 582 3.37 32.00 6.49
CA HIS A 582 1.98 32.37 6.76
C HIS A 582 1.14 31.19 7.25
N ALA A 583 0.26 31.43 8.21
CA ALA A 583 -0.78 30.48 8.61
C ALA A 583 -2.12 31.19 8.71
N SER A 584 -3.18 30.59 8.16
CA SER A 584 -4.55 31.05 8.36
C SER A 584 -5.30 30.03 9.22
N LEU A 585 -5.97 30.47 10.29
CA LEU A 585 -6.61 29.58 11.27
C LEU A 585 -8.12 29.83 11.32
N ALA A 586 -8.93 28.80 11.10
CA ALA A 586 -10.38 28.85 11.23
C ALA A 586 -10.89 27.72 12.14
N ALA A 587 -11.82 28.03 13.05
CA ALA A 587 -12.54 27.03 13.85
C ALA A 587 -11.65 25.95 14.52
N THR A 588 -10.41 26.26 14.87
CA THR A 588 -9.42 25.27 15.34
C THR A 588 -9.26 25.31 16.86
N ALA A 589 -9.23 24.14 17.48
CA ALA A 589 -8.98 23.96 18.91
C ALA A 589 -7.49 23.68 19.18
N PHE A 590 -6.93 24.40 20.16
CA PHE A 590 -5.56 24.25 20.66
C PHE A 590 -5.61 23.91 22.16
N GLU A 591 -5.24 22.69 22.54
CA GLU A 591 -5.40 22.21 23.91
C GLU A 591 -4.09 21.72 24.56
N CYS A 592 -3.82 22.23 25.78
CA CYS A 592 -2.77 21.74 26.67
C CYS A 592 -1.32 21.77 26.10
N HIS A 593 -0.97 22.83 25.37
CA HIS A 593 0.42 23.12 24.97
C HIS A 593 1.13 24.06 25.96
N GLU A 594 2.47 24.06 25.95
CA GLU A 594 3.25 25.14 26.57
C GLU A 594 3.09 26.46 25.78
N ILE A 595 3.15 26.37 24.45
CA ILE A 595 2.91 27.50 23.54
C ILE A 595 1.83 27.10 22.52
N ASN A 596 0.69 27.80 22.48
CA ASN A 596 -0.34 27.49 21.48
C ASN A 596 0.07 27.94 20.07
N LEU A 597 0.53 29.20 19.93
CA LEU A 597 0.88 29.82 18.65
C LEU A 597 2.23 30.56 18.74
N ASN A 598 3.24 30.10 18.01
CA ASN A 598 4.55 30.76 17.93
C ASN A 598 4.78 31.37 16.55
N ASN A 599 5.29 32.60 16.45
CA ASN A 599 5.76 33.19 15.21
C ASN A 599 7.17 33.78 15.33
N GLU A 600 8.02 33.47 14.36
CA GLU A 600 9.39 33.99 14.28
C GLU A 600 9.68 34.63 12.94
N SER A 601 10.64 35.56 12.93
CA SER A 601 11.21 36.06 11.68
C SER A 601 12.33 35.14 11.22
N TYR A 602 12.25 34.66 9.97
CA TYR A 602 13.20 33.71 9.40
C TYR A 602 13.47 34.07 7.93
N HIS A 603 14.74 33.97 7.51
CA HIS A 603 15.26 34.47 6.23
C HIS A 603 14.83 35.89 5.81
N GLY A 604 14.47 36.75 6.77
CA GLY A 604 14.01 38.13 6.53
C GLY A 604 12.51 38.27 6.27
N GLY A 605 11.77 37.16 6.14
CA GLY A 605 10.31 37.15 6.28
C GLY A 605 9.90 37.16 7.75
N ALA A 606 8.71 37.67 8.05
CA ALA A 606 8.12 37.60 9.38
C ALA A 606 7.03 36.51 9.39
N GLY A 607 7.04 35.64 10.40
CA GLY A 607 5.96 34.67 10.60
C GLY A 607 4.65 35.40 10.92
N THR A 608 3.58 35.04 10.21
CA THR A 608 2.26 35.69 10.32
C THR A 608 1.14 34.69 10.53
N PHE A 609 0.12 35.12 11.28
CA PHE A 609 -1.12 34.40 11.50
C PHE A 609 -2.30 35.28 11.11
N ASP A 610 -3.20 34.75 10.27
CA ASP A 610 -4.53 35.32 10.04
C ASP A 610 -5.57 34.53 10.85
N ASP A 611 -6.28 35.22 11.73
CA ASP A 611 -7.41 34.69 12.49
C ASP A 611 -8.69 34.80 11.64
N LEU A 612 -9.22 33.66 11.21
CA LEU A 612 -10.46 33.54 10.41
C LEU A 612 -11.66 33.17 11.31
N ASP A 613 -11.62 33.61 12.56
CA ASP A 613 -12.60 33.42 13.63
C ASP A 613 -12.73 31.96 14.14
N TYR A 614 -13.45 31.83 15.27
CA TYR A 614 -13.83 30.56 15.92
C TYR A 614 -12.68 29.70 16.47
N ASN A 615 -11.47 30.25 16.55
CA ASN A 615 -10.34 29.54 17.18
C ASN A 615 -10.45 29.52 18.71
N HIS A 616 -10.00 28.44 19.34
CA HIS A 616 -9.99 28.25 20.79
C HIS A 616 -8.62 27.81 21.29
N CYS A 617 -8.13 28.42 22.37
CA CYS A 617 -6.88 28.03 23.03
C CYS A 617 -7.13 27.81 24.51
N GLY A 618 -6.68 26.68 25.07
CA GLY A 618 -6.93 26.37 26.48
C GLY A 618 -6.28 25.08 26.96
N CYS A 619 -6.75 24.58 28.09
CA CYS A 619 -6.48 23.21 28.53
C CYS A 619 -7.62 22.72 29.44
N GLY A 620 -8.30 21.64 29.04
CA GLY A 620 -9.50 21.16 29.71
C GLY A 620 -10.57 22.27 29.80
N SER A 621 -11.05 22.57 31.01
CA SER A 621 -12.05 23.64 31.21
C SER A 621 -11.47 25.06 31.24
N GLU A 622 -10.14 25.24 31.18
CA GLU A 622 -9.52 26.56 31.21
C GLU A 622 -9.37 27.11 29.79
N SER A 623 -10.23 28.07 29.42
CA SER A 623 -10.16 28.79 28.14
C SER A 623 -9.30 30.05 28.26
N THR A 624 -8.53 30.34 27.22
CA THR A 624 -7.59 31.47 27.12
C THR A 624 -7.70 32.15 25.76
N VAL A 625 -7.26 33.41 25.68
CA VAL A 625 -7.17 34.11 24.39
C VAL A 625 -6.02 33.50 23.60
N CYS A 626 -6.30 33.02 22.38
CA CYS A 626 -5.26 32.63 21.44
C CYS A 626 -4.33 33.82 21.18
N LYS A 627 -3.07 33.66 21.57
CA LYS A 627 -2.06 34.71 21.52
C LYS A 627 -0.81 34.17 20.84
N THR A 628 -0.36 34.89 19.82
CA THR A 628 0.92 34.66 19.18
C THR A 628 2.06 35.18 20.06
N VAL A 629 3.15 34.41 20.14
CA VAL A 629 4.40 34.77 20.83
C VAL A 629 5.59 34.54 19.92
N SER A 630 6.69 35.25 20.20
CA SER A 630 8.01 35.05 19.58
C SER A 630 8.95 34.80 20.75
N ASP A 631 9.35 33.54 20.92
CA ASP A 631 10.13 33.06 22.06
C ASP A 631 11.60 32.79 21.68
N GLY A 632 12.00 33.16 20.46
CA GLY A 632 13.35 33.02 19.94
C GLY A 632 13.67 31.59 19.52
N LEU A 633 12.67 30.87 19.00
CA LEU A 633 12.82 29.48 18.56
C LEU A 633 13.56 29.39 17.22
N ASP A 634 14.30 28.31 17.02
CA ASP A 634 14.83 27.92 15.71
C ASP A 634 13.88 26.95 14.99
N PRO A 635 13.75 27.01 13.65
CA PRO A 635 12.96 26.05 12.88
C PRO A 635 13.64 24.68 12.81
N PRO A 636 12.86 23.61 12.54
CA PRO A 636 13.40 22.29 12.23
C PRO A 636 14.13 22.33 10.88
N VAL A 637 15.16 21.48 10.71
CA VAL A 637 15.81 21.30 9.41
C VAL A 637 14.90 20.53 8.43
N PRO A 638 14.96 20.80 7.12
CA PRO A 638 14.21 20.02 6.13
C PRO A 638 14.72 18.58 6.06
N VAL A 639 13.80 17.64 5.82
CA VAL A 639 14.15 16.24 5.55
C VAL A 639 14.59 16.14 4.07
N PRO A 640 15.72 15.49 3.74
CA PRO A 640 16.13 15.31 2.34
C PRO A 640 15.19 14.34 1.59
N PRO A 641 15.13 14.42 0.24
CA PRO A 641 14.55 13.33 -0.56
C PRO A 641 15.32 12.01 -0.33
N SER A 642 14.77 10.88 -0.77
CA SER A 642 15.59 9.67 -0.92
C SER A 642 16.47 9.76 -2.16
N GLU A 643 17.68 9.22 -2.06
CA GLU A 643 18.60 8.96 -3.18
C GLU A 643 18.42 7.54 -3.73
#